data_AF-A0A1B0CR56-F1
#
_entry.id   AF-A0A1B0CR56-F1
#
_cell.length_a   1.000
_cell.length_b   1.000
_cell.length_c   1.000
_cell.angle_alpha   90.00
_cell.angle_beta   90.00
_cell.angle_gamma   90.00
#
_symmetry.space_group_name_H-M   'P 1'
#
loop_
_entity.id
_entity.type
_entity.pdbx_description
1 polymer ?
#
loop_
_entity_poly.entity_id
_entity_poly.type
_entity_poly.pdbx_seq_one_letter_code
_entity_poly.pdbx_strand_id
1 'polypeptide(L)'
;MKVPFLLLVATLGTVHSTTLGESSYSIIHDRGVRSYFSTPFSHGKTRGYAGFYGQSFAQSNPFGVAGPGSAGIGGGKTCGVPPTNCVRSRYRTFNGVCNNLVNPGWGMAAGSYSRLLSPKYGDGVSSPTTSVTGEDLPSARVISVDVFGERDVPDPKYTLLNMQWGQIMTHDMSLQFGGSQAQKHATSCCTDQGRIMEQRSLHSTCYPIIVPPHDPVYNDFDSHCMSFVRTLTDRDVGCPHVQFGAPAEQLTEVTAFLDLSLVYANSDQMNAQLRTFSGGRMITEQRHGREWPPHNPNASTVCTMATGINDVCYLAGDVRVNQNPGLTSLQVMLLTEHNQIADALASINPHWDDERVFQEARRINGAQFQHISYYEWLPIFLGQKNMRNNGLIYETTPGSYVNDYDSSIDPRVINSFATAAFRYFHTQIEGRLDLLSEHRARTSSLRLSDWLNRPVIVEAEFDNLCRGMVTQPEEDTDDNIDTEIKHYLFRLDNPIGQDLKAIDIQRNRDHGLASYNDFREFCGLKRATTFEDFLDLISPRHVEKLRAHYTSPEDVDLTVGAALEAHVAGALAGPTFLCILTEQFFRTRVGDRFFYENGNIDSAFTREQLQSIRTSTAARLVCDNTNIHYIQPRAFERIHLGNELQPCASLPRIDFNLWKEEVIPYRAIDGVCNNLNYPNAGRAVTTFARITLPTYDHDIDIVRKGSDYRSLPLARNLVVYFFYNTSIYDTYAEQLNYERMPNMAALIFSQVVAHDITQKLITQNPYSEKGIQCCARRNLRVLPEDELNSACIPIEISPRDPIYQRYSVGCIDVIRSETISPYGKTLSAAQQMNRATAIPDLSVVYGSTKVDSDGMRTFSGGRLQMSSDDILPETPNCTSNACYRSGDSRANQTPFLAIWYSLFFRHHNRVARILATLNSHWDDEKLFQETRRILIAQYQHILYHEFLPAFFGNDVISSLNVPYSPHIQPTTANEFAGSAFRVFHLFLPNRFVFADARDNIETILLSDTVFNSRMLQTRYDEILRGYVKQRINTQGYSDEVLHRIFKNKDGIGIDLLSMDILRGRDHGFSPYVKYLEFCGYNKINDFDDLGKFIDFKIIEKLKKSYRSVFDIDLMVGALLENTHGELIGPTFKHIILEQLKRLRAGDRYFYDRTDGVYPFTAGHQLNEIRKYTIGHLLCENSNIEAVPRSAFITPRSDSDFIRCSDLPRLEYSPWRVSRY
;
A
#
# COMPACT_ATOMS: atom_id res chain seq x y z
N MET A 1 32.50 65.56 -56.40
CA MET A 1 33.02 65.42 -57.79
C MET A 1 32.37 64.20 -58.43
N LYS A 2 32.05 64.26 -59.74
CA LYS A 2 31.75 63.14 -60.67
C LYS A 2 30.65 62.09 -60.32
N VAL A 3 29.49 62.29 -60.97
CA VAL A 3 28.56 61.32 -61.63
C VAL A 3 29.35 60.33 -62.55
N PRO A 4 28.93 59.08 -62.94
CA PRO A 4 27.58 58.48 -63.22
C PRO A 4 27.34 57.05 -62.58
N PHE A 5 26.31 56.19 -62.82
CA PHE A 5 25.05 56.20 -63.62
C PHE A 5 23.92 55.21 -63.13
N LEU A 6 22.85 55.16 -63.94
CA LEU A 6 21.61 54.35 -64.10
C LEU A 6 21.81 52.84 -64.42
N LEU A 7 20.82 51.91 -64.51
CA LEU A 7 19.33 51.86 -64.43
C LEU A 7 18.89 50.36 -64.31
N LEU A 8 17.79 50.03 -63.60
CA LEU A 8 16.47 49.59 -64.13
C LEU A 8 15.56 48.97 -63.05
N VAL A 9 14.25 49.09 -63.24
CA VAL A 9 13.19 48.64 -62.32
C VAL A 9 12.68 47.25 -62.70
N ALA A 10 12.44 46.39 -61.71
CA ALA A 10 11.52 45.26 -61.81
C ALA A 10 10.72 45.14 -60.50
N THR A 11 9.40 44.96 -60.62
CA THR A 11 8.45 44.91 -59.50
C THR A 11 8.53 43.60 -58.71
N LEU A 12 8.70 43.70 -57.40
CA LEU A 12 8.37 42.61 -56.46
C LEU A 12 7.49 43.17 -55.35
N GLY A 13 6.35 42.52 -55.12
CA GLY A 13 5.40 42.92 -54.09
C GLY A 13 5.96 42.69 -52.69
N THR A 14 6.02 43.76 -51.89
CA THR A 14 6.36 43.68 -50.47
C THR A 14 5.25 42.98 -49.69
N VAL A 15 5.44 41.69 -49.39
CA VAL A 15 4.64 40.99 -48.38
C VAL A 15 4.79 41.74 -47.06
N HIS A 16 3.71 42.34 -46.56
CA HIS A 16 3.68 42.85 -45.20
C HIS A 16 3.67 41.66 -44.25
N SER A 17 4.81 41.42 -43.57
CA SER A 17 4.83 40.58 -42.38
C SER A 17 4.23 41.40 -41.24
N THR A 18 3.00 41.07 -40.84
CA THR A 18 2.33 41.65 -39.68
C THR A 18 2.89 41.02 -38.41
N THR A 19 4.12 41.40 -38.01
CA THR A 19 4.65 41.05 -36.69
C THR A 19 3.84 41.82 -35.63
N LEU A 20 2.99 41.10 -34.90
CA LEU A 20 2.29 41.65 -33.74
C LEU A 20 3.32 42.10 -32.68
N GLY A 21 3.08 43.25 -32.06
CA GLY A 21 3.90 43.73 -30.94
C GLY A 21 3.75 42.83 -29.70
N GLU A 22 4.49 43.13 -28.61
CA GLU A 22 4.52 42.33 -27.38
C GLU A 22 3.18 42.27 -26.58
N SER A 23 2.15 41.64 -27.13
CA SER A 23 0.93 41.29 -26.41
C SER A 23 1.18 40.04 -25.57
N SER A 24 1.52 40.20 -24.30
CA SER A 24 1.47 39.09 -23.34
C SER A 24 0.01 38.69 -23.11
N TYR A 25 -0.38 37.50 -23.55
CA TYR A 25 -1.66 36.91 -23.15
C TYR A 25 -1.64 36.64 -21.63
N SER A 26 -2.73 37.00 -20.95
CA SER A 26 -2.87 36.83 -19.50
C SER A 26 -4.26 36.26 -19.22
N ILE A 27 -4.31 35.02 -18.75
CA ILE A 27 -5.54 34.40 -18.28
C ILE A 27 -5.87 35.01 -16.92
N ILE A 28 -6.92 35.83 -16.86
CA ILE A 28 -7.36 36.45 -15.61
C ILE A 28 -8.20 35.43 -14.84
N HIS A 29 -7.52 34.59 -14.04
CA HIS A 29 -8.15 33.80 -12.99
C HIS A 29 -8.57 34.73 -11.83
N ASP A 30 -9.60 35.55 -12.04
CA ASP A 30 -10.12 36.42 -11.00
C ASP A 30 -10.65 35.59 -9.83
N ARG A 31 -10.15 35.86 -8.62
CA ARG A 31 -10.63 35.23 -7.38
C ARG A 31 -12.04 35.72 -7.01
N GLY A 32 -12.58 36.71 -7.74
CA GLY A 32 -14.00 37.06 -7.79
C GLY A 32 -14.79 36.22 -8.80
N VAL A 33 -15.67 35.34 -8.30
CA VAL A 33 -16.52 34.45 -9.09
C VAL A 33 -17.41 35.22 -10.10
N ARG A 34 -17.02 35.21 -11.38
CA ARG A 34 -17.97 35.20 -12.51
C ARG A 34 -18.18 33.77 -13.01
N SER A 35 -18.81 32.98 -12.16
CA SER A 35 -19.42 31.72 -12.58
C SER A 35 -20.49 32.02 -13.64
N TYR A 36 -20.26 31.57 -14.87
CA TYR A 36 -21.32 31.36 -15.85
C TYR A 36 -22.04 30.00 -15.64
N PHE A 37 -21.71 29.27 -14.57
CA PHE A 37 -22.22 27.95 -14.22
C PHE A 37 -23.03 27.99 -12.92
N SER A 38 -24.26 28.49 -12.95
CA SER A 38 -25.18 28.36 -11.82
C SER A 38 -26.66 28.27 -12.22
N THR A 39 -27.13 27.04 -12.46
CA THR A 39 -28.55 26.67 -12.36
C THR A 39 -28.69 25.38 -11.55
N PRO A 40 -28.85 25.45 -10.22
CA PRO A 40 -29.11 24.27 -9.41
C PRO A 40 -30.58 23.85 -9.55
N PHE A 41 -30.84 22.66 -10.08
CA PHE A 41 -32.16 22.06 -10.00
C PHE A 41 -32.45 21.61 -8.55
N SER A 42 -33.59 22.03 -8.01
CA SER A 42 -34.01 21.73 -6.64
C SER A 42 -34.41 20.27 -6.47
N HIS A 43 -33.77 19.53 -5.56
CA HIS A 43 -34.22 18.19 -5.18
C HIS A 43 -35.49 18.23 -4.31
N GLY A 44 -36.57 17.66 -4.84
CA GLY A 44 -37.77 17.32 -4.07
C GLY A 44 -37.56 16.07 -3.21
N LYS A 45 -38.22 16.03 -2.04
CA LYS A 45 -38.19 14.89 -1.11
C LYS A 45 -39.01 13.71 -1.63
N THR A 46 -38.48 12.49 -1.51
CA THR A 46 -39.30 11.26 -1.43
C THR A 46 -38.74 10.30 -0.37
N ARG A 47 -39.63 9.46 0.18
CA ARG A 47 -39.37 8.56 1.31
C ARG A 47 -38.87 7.19 0.83
N GLY A 48 -38.16 6.47 1.70
CA GLY A 48 -37.59 5.16 1.39
C GLY A 48 -38.57 3.99 1.52
N TYR A 49 -38.04 2.79 1.31
CA TYR A 49 -38.69 1.50 1.61
C TYR A 49 -37.65 0.50 2.13
N ALA A 50 -38.10 -0.43 2.98
CA ALA A 50 -37.30 -1.52 3.54
C ALA A 50 -38.03 -2.86 3.36
N GLY A 51 -37.26 -3.95 3.23
CA GLY A 51 -37.71 -5.35 3.20
C GLY A 51 -36.58 -6.20 2.59
N PHE A 52 -35.87 -7.12 3.27
CA PHE A 52 -36.20 -8.31 4.10
C PHE A 52 -36.51 -9.61 3.32
N TYR A 53 -36.04 -10.73 3.91
CA TYR A 53 -35.98 -12.13 3.46
C TYR A 53 -34.85 -12.49 2.46
N GLY A 54 -34.03 -13.54 2.67
CA GLY A 54 -33.76 -14.33 3.89
C GLY A 54 -33.17 -15.75 3.63
N GLN A 55 -32.11 -16.13 4.38
CA GLN A 55 -31.58 -17.51 4.64
C GLN A 55 -31.11 -18.35 3.41
N SER A 56 -30.20 -19.34 3.45
CA SER A 56 -29.39 -20.01 4.51
C SER A 56 -28.19 -20.78 3.87
N PHE A 57 -27.08 -20.97 4.61
CA PHE A 57 -25.99 -21.99 4.50
C PHE A 57 -25.86 -22.87 3.22
N ALA A 58 -24.69 -23.07 2.56
CA ALA A 58 -23.48 -23.69 3.12
C ALA A 58 -22.25 -23.74 2.16
N GLN A 59 -21.05 -23.84 2.76
CA GLN A 59 -19.81 -24.50 2.28
C GLN A 59 -18.97 -23.99 1.07
N SER A 60 -17.78 -23.50 1.44
CA SER A 60 -16.43 -23.93 0.97
C SER A 60 -15.69 -23.25 -0.21
N ASN A 61 -14.47 -22.79 0.14
CA ASN A 61 -13.21 -22.81 -0.62
C ASN A 61 -12.94 -21.75 -1.75
N PRO A 62 -12.26 -20.63 -1.44
CA PRO A 62 -11.80 -19.64 -2.42
C PRO A 62 -10.32 -19.86 -2.83
N PHE A 63 -9.98 -21.04 -3.34
CA PHE A 63 -8.71 -21.28 -4.07
C PHE A 63 -9.00 -22.07 -5.35
N GLY A 64 -9.53 -21.37 -6.34
CA GLY A 64 -9.70 -21.87 -7.71
C GLY A 64 -8.73 -21.15 -8.65
N VAL A 65 -7.68 -21.84 -9.09
CA VAL A 65 -6.77 -21.34 -10.12
C VAL A 65 -7.53 -21.26 -11.45
N ALA A 66 -7.81 -20.06 -11.92
CA ALA A 66 -8.35 -19.84 -13.26
C ALA A 66 -7.21 -19.95 -14.28
N GLY A 67 -7.26 -20.97 -15.14
CA GLY A 67 -6.32 -21.12 -16.26
C GLY A 67 -6.53 -20.06 -17.36
N PRO A 68 -5.61 -20.00 -18.34
CA PRO A 68 -5.58 -18.91 -19.34
C PRO A 68 -6.78 -18.99 -20.30
N GLY A 69 -7.75 -18.09 -20.10
CA GLY A 69 -8.93 -17.95 -20.95
C GLY A 69 -8.83 -16.71 -21.85
N SER A 70 -8.54 -16.94 -23.14
CA SER A 70 -8.80 -16.05 -24.28
C SER A 70 -8.65 -14.53 -24.04
N ALA A 71 -7.49 -13.98 -24.43
CA ALA A 71 -7.39 -12.56 -24.73
C ALA A 71 -8.36 -12.20 -25.86
N GLY A 72 -9.35 -11.37 -25.54
CA GLY A 72 -10.26 -10.77 -26.51
C GLY A 72 -10.45 -9.31 -26.15
N ILE A 73 -10.06 -8.41 -27.05
CA ILE A 73 -10.33 -6.97 -26.95
C ILE A 73 -11.83 -6.79 -27.19
N GLY A 74 -12.62 -7.00 -26.14
CA GLY A 74 -14.07 -7.15 -26.23
C GLY A 74 -14.81 -7.15 -24.89
N GLY A 75 -14.18 -6.69 -23.81
CA GLY A 75 -14.90 -6.27 -22.62
C GLY A 75 -15.75 -5.05 -22.97
N GLY A 76 -17.05 -5.09 -22.63
CA GLY A 76 -17.99 -4.02 -23.00
C GLY A 76 -17.46 -2.66 -22.55
N LYS A 77 -17.26 -1.74 -23.49
CA LYS A 77 -16.78 -0.39 -23.20
C LYS A 77 -17.85 0.30 -22.33
N THR A 78 -17.51 0.61 -21.09
CA THR A 78 -18.39 1.27 -20.11
C THR A 78 -17.73 2.54 -19.58
N CYS A 79 -18.54 3.49 -19.13
CA CYS A 79 -18.05 4.76 -18.60
C CYS A 79 -17.38 4.57 -17.24
N GLY A 80 -16.32 5.32 -16.96
CA GLY A 80 -15.64 5.32 -15.67
C GLY A 80 -16.59 5.72 -14.54
N VAL A 81 -16.66 4.91 -13.48
CA VAL A 81 -17.43 5.21 -12.26
C VAL A 81 -16.47 5.65 -11.16
N PRO A 82 -16.50 6.92 -10.72
CA PRO A 82 -15.63 7.39 -9.65
C PRO A 82 -16.05 6.81 -8.28
N PRO A 83 -15.10 6.60 -7.36
CA PRO A 83 -15.41 6.13 -6.02
C PRO A 83 -16.15 7.20 -5.20
N THR A 84 -17.03 6.77 -4.29
CA THR A 84 -17.80 7.69 -3.42
C THR A 84 -16.95 8.33 -2.32
N ASN A 85 -15.81 7.71 -1.95
CA ASN A 85 -14.85 8.22 -0.99
C ASN A 85 -13.42 7.91 -1.45
N CYS A 86 -12.49 8.81 -1.21
CA CYS A 86 -11.08 8.64 -1.54
C CYS A 86 -10.23 8.27 -0.33
N VAL A 87 -9.39 7.24 -0.48
CA VAL A 87 -8.29 6.98 0.44
C VAL A 87 -7.13 7.91 0.07
N ARG A 88 -6.57 8.64 1.05
CA ARG A 88 -5.36 9.42 0.81
C ARG A 88 -4.17 8.47 0.63
N SER A 89 -3.45 8.65 -0.48
CA SER A 89 -2.24 7.90 -0.82
C SER A 89 -1.12 8.85 -1.25
N ARG A 90 0.12 8.43 -0.97
CA ARG A 90 1.37 9.04 -1.46
C ARG A 90 1.55 8.89 -2.97
N TYR A 91 0.87 7.91 -3.58
CA TYR A 91 1.02 7.55 -4.99
C TYR A 91 -0.26 7.79 -5.80
N ARG A 92 -0.06 8.02 -7.10
CA ARG A 92 -1.13 8.10 -8.10
C ARG A 92 -1.75 6.72 -8.33
N THR A 93 -3.07 6.67 -8.45
CA THR A 93 -3.78 5.55 -9.08
C THR A 93 -3.38 5.44 -10.57
N PHE A 94 -3.61 4.30 -11.22
CA PHE A 94 -3.34 4.17 -12.66
C PHE A 94 -4.42 4.82 -13.53
N ASN A 95 -5.66 4.85 -13.06
CA ASN A 95 -6.80 5.43 -13.78
C ASN A 95 -7.06 6.91 -13.42
N GLY A 96 -6.17 7.57 -12.66
CA GLY A 96 -6.28 8.98 -12.28
C GLY A 96 -7.30 9.32 -11.18
N VAL A 97 -8.12 8.38 -10.70
CA VAL A 97 -9.13 8.68 -9.65
C VAL A 97 -8.47 9.12 -8.34
N CYS A 98 -9.18 9.97 -7.58
CA CYS A 98 -8.71 10.51 -6.30
C CYS A 98 -7.42 11.36 -6.37
N ASN A 99 -7.06 11.87 -7.55
CA ASN A 99 -6.17 13.02 -7.64
C ASN A 99 -6.82 14.21 -6.93
N ASN A 100 -7.98 14.67 -7.42
CA ASN A 100 -8.83 15.60 -6.73
C ASN A 100 -9.68 14.87 -5.66
N LEU A 101 -9.55 15.27 -4.39
CA LEU A 101 -10.25 14.63 -3.26
C LEU A 101 -11.70 15.12 -3.07
N VAL A 102 -12.08 16.23 -3.71
CA VAL A 102 -13.44 16.79 -3.68
C VAL A 102 -14.28 16.24 -4.84
N ASN A 103 -13.65 16.07 -6.01
CA ASN A 103 -14.26 15.53 -7.22
C ASN A 103 -13.47 14.29 -7.71
N PRO A 104 -13.70 13.09 -7.14
CA PRO A 104 -12.84 11.91 -7.34
C PRO A 104 -12.63 11.43 -8.78
N GLY A 105 -13.54 11.78 -9.71
CA GLY A 105 -13.46 11.42 -11.13
C GLY A 105 -12.86 12.49 -12.05
N TRP A 106 -12.42 13.63 -11.52
CA TRP A 106 -11.77 14.65 -12.35
C TRP A 106 -10.39 14.18 -12.83
N GLY A 107 -10.24 14.11 -14.16
CA GLY A 107 -9.02 13.66 -14.84
C GLY A 107 -8.88 12.14 -14.96
N MET A 108 -9.91 11.36 -14.64
CA MET A 108 -9.85 9.90 -14.72
C MET A 108 -9.93 9.34 -16.16
N ALA A 109 -9.29 8.20 -16.38
CA ALA A 109 -9.46 7.40 -17.60
C ALA A 109 -10.91 6.88 -17.74
N ALA A 110 -11.37 6.66 -18.99
CA ALA A 110 -12.77 6.39 -19.34
C ALA A 110 -13.76 7.50 -18.89
N GLY A 111 -13.26 8.73 -18.71
CA GLY A 111 -14.03 9.95 -18.45
C GLY A 111 -14.32 10.76 -19.71
N SER A 112 -14.98 11.91 -19.56
CA SER A 112 -15.25 12.87 -20.65
C SER A 112 -14.23 14.01 -20.70
N TYR A 113 -13.98 14.54 -21.89
CA TYR A 113 -13.24 15.80 -22.06
C TYR A 113 -13.99 16.98 -21.36
N SER A 114 -13.26 18.02 -20.99
CA SER A 114 -13.84 19.32 -20.59
C SER A 114 -14.06 20.22 -21.81
N ARG A 115 -14.79 21.32 -21.66
CA ARG A 115 -14.98 22.34 -22.71
C ARG A 115 -14.82 23.75 -22.16
N LEU A 116 -14.21 24.62 -22.97
CA LEU A 116 -14.16 26.07 -22.75
C LEU A 116 -15.41 26.79 -23.28
N LEU A 117 -16.00 26.26 -24.36
CA LEU A 117 -17.18 26.80 -25.03
C LEU A 117 -18.20 25.68 -25.28
N SER A 118 -19.48 26.05 -25.35
CA SER A 118 -20.58 25.13 -25.67
C SER A 118 -20.35 24.44 -27.03
N PRO A 119 -20.74 23.16 -27.18
CA PRO A 119 -20.61 22.45 -28.45
C PRO A 119 -21.54 23.02 -29.53
N LYS A 120 -21.06 23.02 -30.78
CA LYS A 120 -21.76 23.51 -32.00
C LYS A 120 -22.09 22.33 -32.93
N TYR A 121 -23.03 21.48 -32.52
CA TYR A 121 -23.62 20.42 -33.35
C TYR A 121 -24.76 20.96 -34.22
N GLY A 122 -24.98 20.39 -35.42
CA GLY A 122 -26.01 20.87 -36.36
C GLY A 122 -27.46 20.72 -35.86
N ASP A 123 -27.71 19.69 -35.03
CA ASP A 123 -28.97 19.43 -34.33
C ASP A 123 -28.95 19.93 -32.86
N GLY A 124 -27.86 20.57 -32.44
CA GLY A 124 -27.60 20.96 -31.04
C GLY A 124 -27.31 19.80 -30.08
N VAL A 125 -27.30 18.54 -30.56
CA VAL A 125 -27.16 17.34 -29.72
C VAL A 125 -25.95 16.50 -30.12
N SER A 126 -25.83 16.09 -31.38
CA SER A 126 -24.81 15.14 -31.82
C SER A 126 -24.51 15.13 -33.32
N SER A 127 -25.31 15.74 -34.19
CA SER A 127 -25.02 15.75 -35.62
C SER A 127 -23.83 16.67 -35.93
N PRO A 128 -23.00 16.34 -36.95
CA PRO A 128 -21.88 17.21 -37.33
C PRO A 128 -22.31 18.65 -37.63
N THR A 129 -21.39 19.60 -37.41
CA THR A 129 -21.64 21.03 -37.60
C THR A 129 -22.02 21.36 -39.05
N THR A 130 -23.10 22.12 -39.22
CA THR A 130 -23.55 22.70 -40.50
C THR A 130 -23.19 24.19 -40.57
N SER A 131 -23.22 24.77 -41.78
CA SER A 131 -23.08 26.22 -42.00
C SER A 131 -24.24 27.00 -41.36
N VAL A 132 -24.05 28.29 -41.11
CA VAL A 132 -25.13 29.25 -40.76
C VAL A 132 -26.29 29.29 -41.76
N THR A 133 -26.11 28.77 -42.98
CA THR A 133 -27.17 28.61 -43.98
C THR A 133 -28.07 27.38 -43.73
N GLY A 134 -27.62 26.43 -42.92
CA GLY A 134 -28.23 25.10 -42.73
C GLY A 134 -27.64 24.00 -43.62
N GLU A 135 -26.81 24.35 -44.62
CA GLU A 135 -26.15 23.40 -45.53
C GLU A 135 -24.88 22.78 -44.91
N ASP A 136 -24.36 21.72 -45.54
CA ASP A 136 -23.10 21.08 -45.14
C ASP A 136 -21.90 22.03 -45.28
N LEU A 137 -20.94 21.95 -44.34
CA LEU A 137 -19.67 22.65 -44.45
C LEU A 137 -18.78 22.06 -45.58
N PRO A 138 -17.89 22.86 -46.19
CA PRO A 138 -17.01 22.39 -47.27
C PRO A 138 -16.21 21.15 -46.89
N SER A 139 -15.96 20.24 -47.83
CA SER A 139 -15.20 19.00 -47.55
C SER A 139 -13.86 19.30 -46.88
N ALA A 140 -13.56 18.58 -45.80
CA ALA A 140 -12.29 18.65 -45.10
C ALA A 140 -11.07 18.41 -46.01
N ARG A 141 -11.21 17.58 -47.05
CA ARG A 141 -10.15 17.33 -48.04
C ARG A 141 -9.92 18.53 -48.97
N VAL A 142 -11.00 19.19 -49.41
CA VAL A 142 -10.92 20.43 -50.19
C VAL A 142 -10.17 21.50 -49.40
N ILE A 143 -10.55 21.70 -48.12
CA ILE A 143 -9.85 22.65 -47.24
C ILE A 143 -8.38 22.26 -47.04
N SER A 144 -8.06 20.98 -46.83
CA SER A 144 -6.68 20.51 -46.68
C SER A 144 -5.81 20.82 -47.91
N VAL A 145 -6.30 20.50 -49.11
CA VAL A 145 -5.57 20.70 -50.38
C VAL A 145 -5.49 22.18 -50.76
N ASP A 146 -6.60 22.89 -50.75
CA ASP A 146 -6.65 24.25 -51.28
C ASP A 146 -6.11 25.28 -50.28
N VAL A 147 -6.39 25.14 -48.98
CA VAL A 147 -5.98 26.12 -47.95
C VAL A 147 -4.53 25.91 -47.50
N PHE A 148 -4.13 24.70 -47.15
CA PHE A 148 -2.81 24.39 -46.60
C PHE A 148 -1.81 23.96 -47.69
N GLY A 149 -0.56 24.39 -47.56
CA GLY A 149 0.54 24.08 -48.48
C GLY A 149 1.13 22.67 -48.30
N GLU A 150 2.20 22.40 -49.05
CA GLU A 150 2.90 21.10 -49.15
C GLU A 150 4.40 21.31 -49.41
N ARG A 151 4.96 22.44 -48.96
CA ARG A 151 6.39 22.72 -49.08
C ARG A 151 7.12 22.10 -47.89
N ASP A 152 8.23 21.43 -48.18
CA ASP A 152 9.33 21.12 -47.26
C ASP A 152 9.95 22.46 -46.81
N VAL A 153 9.84 22.75 -45.51
CA VAL A 153 10.30 23.98 -44.84
C VAL A 153 10.95 23.59 -43.50
N PRO A 154 12.23 23.19 -43.47
CA PRO A 154 12.85 22.69 -42.26
C PRO A 154 13.12 23.78 -41.22
N ASP A 155 12.75 23.55 -39.96
CA ASP A 155 12.88 24.49 -38.86
C ASP A 155 14.37 24.87 -38.62
N PRO A 156 14.71 26.17 -38.55
CA PRO A 156 16.10 26.63 -38.41
C PRO A 156 16.71 26.44 -37.00
N LYS A 157 15.92 26.08 -35.99
CA LYS A 157 16.27 26.08 -34.56
C LYS A 157 16.04 24.76 -33.84
N TYR A 158 14.96 24.04 -34.14
CA TYR A 158 14.51 22.88 -33.36
C TYR A 158 14.76 21.55 -34.10
N THR A 159 14.79 20.47 -33.35
CA THR A 159 15.07 19.11 -33.84
C THR A 159 13.82 18.25 -33.84
N LEU A 160 13.81 17.13 -34.57
CA LEU A 160 12.70 16.16 -34.56
C LEU A 160 12.30 15.66 -33.17
N LEU A 161 13.19 15.71 -32.18
CA LEU A 161 12.86 15.40 -30.79
C LEU A 161 11.75 16.32 -30.25
N ASN A 162 11.68 17.57 -30.72
CA ASN A 162 10.72 18.57 -30.28
C ASN A 162 9.28 18.19 -30.68
N MET A 163 9.01 17.93 -31.96
CA MET A 163 7.75 17.35 -32.44
C MET A 163 7.42 16.01 -31.75
N GLN A 164 8.38 15.08 -31.66
CA GLN A 164 8.13 13.74 -31.10
C GLN A 164 7.83 13.76 -29.60
N TRP A 165 8.38 14.70 -28.84
CA TRP A 165 8.02 14.90 -27.43
C TRP A 165 6.60 15.45 -27.26
N GLY A 166 6.16 16.31 -28.18
CA GLY A 166 4.76 16.70 -28.31
C GLY A 166 3.85 15.49 -28.51
N GLN A 167 4.26 14.53 -29.35
CA GLN A 167 3.48 13.30 -29.52
C GLN A 167 3.43 12.44 -28.23
N ILE A 168 4.54 12.31 -27.49
CA ILE A 168 4.53 11.64 -26.18
C ILE A 168 3.53 12.32 -25.23
N MET A 169 3.54 13.66 -25.14
CA MET A 169 2.61 14.41 -24.28
C MET A 169 1.14 14.24 -24.69
N THR A 170 0.80 14.30 -25.98
CA THR A 170 -0.60 14.11 -26.40
C THR A 170 -1.10 12.69 -26.17
N HIS A 171 -0.20 11.70 -26.25
CA HIS A 171 -0.54 10.31 -25.98
C HIS A 171 -0.76 10.03 -24.48
N ASP A 172 -0.03 10.72 -23.59
CA ASP A 172 -0.25 10.60 -22.13
C ASP A 172 -1.59 11.21 -21.70
N MET A 173 -1.97 12.33 -22.33
CA MET A 173 -3.15 13.12 -21.95
C MET A 173 -4.43 12.73 -22.70
N SER A 174 -4.35 12.12 -23.88
CA SER A 174 -5.54 11.89 -24.72
C SER A 174 -5.48 10.64 -25.61
N LEU A 175 -6.61 9.93 -25.65
CA LEU A 175 -6.89 8.83 -26.57
C LEU A 175 -8.40 8.79 -26.81
N GLN A 176 -8.84 8.79 -28.07
CA GLN A 176 -10.27 8.80 -28.40
C GLN A 176 -10.94 7.48 -28.04
N PHE A 177 -12.00 7.54 -27.22
CA PHE A 177 -12.77 6.35 -26.86
C PHE A 177 -13.45 5.74 -28.08
N GLY A 178 -13.31 4.42 -28.22
CA GLY A 178 -13.89 3.67 -29.33
C GLY A 178 -12.99 3.49 -30.54
N GLY A 179 -12.07 4.41 -30.82
CA GLY A 179 -11.28 4.43 -32.05
C GLY A 179 -10.07 3.48 -32.05
N SER A 180 -9.69 3.00 -33.25
CA SER A 180 -8.43 2.29 -33.48
C SER A 180 -7.37 3.26 -34.01
N GLN A 181 -6.74 4.04 -33.14
CA GLN A 181 -5.73 5.03 -33.58
C GLN A 181 -4.40 4.42 -34.08
N ALA A 182 -4.23 3.11 -33.97
CA ALA A 182 -3.08 2.35 -34.47
C ALA A 182 -3.40 1.52 -35.74
N GLN A 183 -4.66 1.31 -36.14
CA GLN A 183 -5.02 0.37 -37.22
C GLN A 183 -6.33 0.76 -37.93
N LYS A 184 -6.62 0.12 -39.09
CA LYS A 184 -7.92 0.28 -39.78
C LYS A 184 -9.07 -0.10 -38.85
N HIS A 185 -10.05 0.79 -38.72
CA HIS A 185 -11.18 0.59 -37.82
C HIS A 185 -12.09 -0.55 -38.30
N ALA A 186 -12.63 -1.33 -37.34
CA ALA A 186 -13.46 -2.51 -37.64
C ALA A 186 -14.72 -2.13 -38.45
N THR A 187 -15.29 -0.96 -38.16
CA THR A 187 -16.25 -0.27 -39.03
C THR A 187 -15.50 0.48 -40.14
N SER A 188 -15.80 0.18 -41.40
CA SER A 188 -15.45 1.05 -42.54
C SER A 188 -16.66 1.88 -42.96
N CYS A 189 -16.41 3.06 -43.51
CA CYS A 189 -17.45 3.97 -44.04
C CYS A 189 -17.36 4.15 -45.57
N CYS A 190 -16.22 3.72 -46.13
CA CYS A 190 -16.00 3.60 -47.56
C CYS A 190 -15.76 2.12 -47.91
N THR A 191 -16.04 1.73 -49.16
CA THR A 191 -15.57 0.48 -49.74
C THR A 191 -14.05 0.54 -49.93
N ASP A 192 -13.40 -0.61 -50.11
CA ASP A 192 -11.96 -0.66 -50.41
C ASP A 192 -11.59 -0.04 -51.78
N GLN A 193 -12.59 0.31 -52.60
CA GLN A 193 -12.47 1.08 -53.85
C GLN A 193 -12.69 2.59 -53.64
N GLY A 194 -12.71 3.08 -52.39
CA GLY A 194 -12.88 4.50 -52.12
C GLY A 194 -14.27 5.05 -52.47
N ARG A 195 -15.32 4.23 -52.45
CA ARG A 195 -16.73 4.68 -52.65
C ARG A 195 -17.47 4.71 -51.32
N ILE A 196 -18.43 5.62 -51.15
CA ILE A 196 -19.28 5.65 -49.94
C ILE A 196 -20.10 4.37 -49.89
N MET A 197 -20.21 3.74 -48.71
CA MET A 197 -21.04 2.54 -48.54
C MET A 197 -22.54 2.86 -48.66
N GLU A 198 -23.33 1.91 -49.18
CA GLU A 198 -24.78 2.06 -49.28
C GLU A 198 -25.43 2.33 -47.91
N GLN A 199 -26.44 3.20 -47.88
CA GLN A 199 -27.07 3.70 -46.65
C GLN A 199 -27.67 2.61 -45.73
N ARG A 200 -27.96 1.40 -46.26
CA ARG A 200 -28.41 0.24 -45.46
C ARG A 200 -27.29 -0.51 -44.76
N SER A 201 -26.06 -0.35 -45.24
CA SER A 201 -24.83 -0.99 -44.75
C SER A 201 -23.92 -0.01 -44.01
N LEU A 202 -24.23 1.29 -44.04
CA LEU A 202 -23.49 2.33 -43.35
C LEU A 202 -23.81 2.29 -41.84
N HIS A 203 -22.78 2.18 -41.02
CA HIS A 203 -22.93 2.18 -39.56
C HIS A 203 -23.29 3.58 -39.04
N SER A 204 -24.00 3.68 -37.91
CA SER A 204 -24.46 4.96 -37.35
C SER A 204 -23.33 5.92 -36.96
N THR A 205 -22.13 5.40 -36.68
CA THR A 205 -20.93 6.19 -36.34
C THR A 205 -20.09 6.59 -37.55
N CYS A 206 -20.56 6.39 -38.79
CA CYS A 206 -19.83 6.79 -39.98
C CYS A 206 -20.01 8.27 -40.33
N TYR A 207 -18.89 8.95 -40.62
CA TYR A 207 -18.88 10.33 -41.11
C TYR A 207 -17.73 10.53 -42.13
N PRO A 208 -17.79 9.85 -43.30
CA PRO A 208 -16.69 9.80 -44.25
C PRO A 208 -16.31 11.19 -44.79
N ILE A 209 -15.04 11.39 -45.12
CA ILE A 209 -14.56 12.61 -45.76
C ILE A 209 -14.73 12.44 -47.27
N ILE A 210 -15.50 13.34 -47.88
CA ILE A 210 -15.80 13.31 -49.31
C ILE A 210 -14.62 13.85 -50.10
N VAL A 211 -14.09 13.07 -51.03
CA VAL A 211 -13.00 13.51 -51.91
C VAL A 211 -13.60 14.22 -53.13
N PRO A 212 -13.07 15.40 -53.54
CA PRO A 212 -13.61 16.16 -54.67
C PRO A 212 -13.30 15.50 -56.03
N PRO A 213 -14.13 15.68 -57.07
CA PRO A 213 -13.91 15.07 -58.40
C PRO A 213 -12.63 15.48 -59.16
N HIS A 214 -11.85 16.41 -58.63
CA HIS A 214 -10.59 16.91 -59.19
C HIS A 214 -9.47 16.95 -58.14
N ASP A 215 -9.50 16.03 -57.18
CA ASP A 215 -8.44 15.89 -56.17
C ASP A 215 -7.07 15.61 -56.83
N PRO A 216 -5.97 16.27 -56.42
CA PRO A 216 -4.67 16.13 -57.07
C PRO A 216 -4.01 14.75 -56.87
N VAL A 217 -4.52 13.90 -55.97
CA VAL A 217 -3.96 12.57 -55.71
C VAL A 217 -5.01 11.48 -55.85
N TYR A 218 -6.18 11.63 -55.23
CA TYR A 218 -7.19 10.55 -55.19
C TYR A 218 -7.93 10.34 -56.52
N ASN A 219 -7.95 11.34 -57.40
CA ASN A 219 -8.57 11.25 -58.73
C ASN A 219 -7.91 10.18 -59.61
N ASP A 220 -6.59 10.04 -59.55
CA ASP A 220 -5.82 9.07 -60.34
C ASP A 220 -6.13 7.61 -59.97
N PHE A 221 -6.80 7.39 -58.83
CA PHE A 221 -7.22 6.09 -58.31
C PHE A 221 -8.75 5.93 -58.26
N ASP A 222 -9.51 6.86 -58.85
CA ASP A 222 -10.98 6.87 -58.87
C ASP A 222 -11.61 6.73 -57.46
N SER A 223 -10.96 7.33 -56.46
CA SER A 223 -11.39 7.33 -55.06
C SER A 223 -12.14 8.62 -54.71
N HIS A 224 -13.33 8.48 -54.11
CA HIS A 224 -14.27 9.56 -53.81
C HIS A 224 -14.58 9.67 -52.30
N CYS A 225 -13.94 8.85 -51.46
CA CYS A 225 -14.30 8.67 -50.05
C CYS A 225 -13.07 8.25 -49.23
N MET A 226 -12.71 9.03 -48.20
CA MET A 226 -11.79 8.64 -47.13
C MET A 226 -12.58 8.20 -45.90
N SER A 227 -12.25 7.02 -45.36
CA SER A 227 -13.06 6.39 -44.30
C SER A 227 -12.79 7.03 -42.95
N PHE A 228 -13.81 7.66 -42.37
CA PHE A 228 -13.74 8.31 -41.07
C PHE A 228 -14.89 7.85 -40.17
N VAL A 229 -14.53 7.40 -38.97
CA VAL A 229 -15.46 6.95 -37.93
C VAL A 229 -15.43 7.94 -36.76
N ARG A 230 -16.63 8.30 -36.30
CA ARG A 230 -16.87 9.23 -35.19
C ARG A 230 -16.35 8.71 -33.86
N THR A 231 -15.88 9.61 -32.99
CA THR A 231 -15.44 9.24 -31.63
C THR A 231 -16.65 8.92 -30.77
N LEU A 232 -16.58 7.85 -29.96
CA LEU A 232 -17.70 7.47 -29.11
C LEU A 232 -17.97 8.52 -28.03
N THR A 233 -19.26 8.76 -27.81
CA THR A 233 -19.77 9.72 -26.83
C THR A 233 -20.37 9.02 -25.61
N ASP A 234 -20.58 9.80 -24.57
CA ASP A 234 -21.37 9.43 -23.40
C ASP A 234 -22.77 8.86 -23.76
N ARG A 235 -23.37 9.35 -24.85
CA ARG A 235 -24.64 8.86 -25.41
C ARG A 235 -24.52 7.47 -26.03
N ASP A 236 -23.46 7.22 -26.80
CA ASP A 236 -23.24 5.94 -27.50
C ASP A 236 -22.95 4.80 -26.52
N VAL A 237 -22.28 5.13 -25.41
CA VAL A 237 -21.91 4.19 -24.34
C VAL A 237 -23.01 4.06 -23.27
N GLY A 238 -23.94 5.01 -23.21
CA GLY A 238 -25.06 5.00 -22.27
C GLY A 238 -24.66 5.36 -20.83
N CYS A 239 -23.83 6.40 -20.64
CA CYS A 239 -23.39 6.79 -19.31
C CYS A 239 -24.59 7.21 -18.41
N PRO A 240 -24.60 6.86 -17.11
CA PRO A 240 -25.77 7.04 -16.23
C PRO A 240 -26.11 8.49 -15.88
N HIS A 241 -25.33 9.47 -16.33
CA HIS A 241 -25.50 10.90 -16.04
C HIS A 241 -25.96 11.73 -17.25
N VAL A 242 -26.16 11.12 -18.41
CA VAL A 242 -26.58 11.81 -19.64
C VAL A 242 -28.05 12.25 -19.53
N GLN A 243 -28.29 13.55 -19.63
CA GLN A 243 -29.66 14.08 -19.67
C GLN A 243 -30.26 13.96 -21.08
N PHE A 244 -31.56 13.70 -21.16
CA PHE A 244 -32.26 13.66 -22.44
C PHE A 244 -32.23 15.05 -23.10
N GLY A 245 -31.79 15.12 -24.36
CA GLY A 245 -31.60 16.37 -25.09
C GLY A 245 -30.30 17.14 -24.80
N ALA A 246 -29.45 16.68 -23.89
CA ALA A 246 -28.13 17.29 -23.68
C ALA A 246 -27.17 16.99 -24.86
N PRO A 247 -26.28 17.92 -25.22
CA PRO A 247 -25.21 17.68 -26.20
C PRO A 247 -24.33 16.48 -25.83
N ALA A 248 -23.84 15.79 -26.86
CA ALA A 248 -22.99 14.62 -26.72
C ALA A 248 -21.55 15.01 -26.36
N GLU A 249 -20.96 14.30 -25.40
CA GLU A 249 -19.59 14.51 -24.97
C GLU A 249 -18.70 13.31 -25.31
N GLN A 250 -17.59 13.58 -26.00
CA GLN A 250 -16.61 12.55 -26.31
C GLN A 250 -15.89 12.06 -25.05
N LEU A 251 -15.59 10.77 -25.03
CA LEU A 251 -14.86 10.13 -23.93
C LEU A 251 -13.37 9.95 -24.28
N THR A 252 -12.53 9.81 -23.25
CA THR A 252 -11.10 9.50 -23.36
C THR A 252 -10.74 8.17 -22.71
N GLU A 253 -9.84 7.38 -23.31
CA GLU A 253 -9.38 6.10 -22.74
C GLU A 253 -8.20 6.24 -21.74
N VAL A 254 -7.57 7.42 -21.66
CA VAL A 254 -6.40 7.69 -20.77
C VAL A 254 -6.66 8.78 -19.73
N THR A 255 -5.78 8.92 -18.72
CA THR A 255 -5.87 9.98 -17.71
C THR A 255 -5.59 11.38 -18.30
N ALA A 256 -5.95 12.44 -17.57
CA ALA A 256 -5.68 13.82 -17.97
C ALA A 256 -4.33 14.39 -17.48
N PHE A 257 -3.53 13.59 -16.77
CA PHE A 257 -2.31 14.03 -16.11
C PHE A 257 -1.07 13.69 -16.94
N LEU A 258 0.02 14.45 -16.77
CA LEU A 258 1.34 14.01 -17.23
C LEU A 258 1.92 13.04 -16.20
N ASP A 259 1.56 11.77 -16.27
CA ASP A 259 1.96 10.73 -15.32
C ASP A 259 2.51 9.43 -15.93
N LEU A 260 2.86 9.49 -17.22
CA LEU A 260 3.40 8.39 -18.02
C LEU A 260 2.48 7.16 -18.03
N SER A 261 1.17 7.40 -18.10
CA SER A 261 0.15 6.38 -18.38
C SER A 261 0.44 5.59 -19.66
N LEU A 262 1.13 6.19 -20.63
CA LEU A 262 1.62 5.49 -21.84
C LEU A 262 2.69 4.41 -21.56
N VAL A 263 3.41 4.52 -20.43
CA VAL A 263 4.33 3.48 -19.93
C VAL A 263 3.61 2.56 -18.96
N TYR A 264 2.85 3.14 -18.01
CA TYR A 264 2.32 2.43 -16.84
C TYR A 264 0.89 1.87 -17.00
N ALA A 265 0.23 2.15 -18.12
CA ALA A 265 -1.18 1.89 -18.40
C ALA A 265 -2.18 2.63 -17.49
N ASN A 266 -3.46 2.52 -17.87
CA ASN A 266 -4.57 3.29 -17.30
C ASN A 266 -5.46 2.47 -16.33
N SER A 267 -5.01 1.29 -15.90
CA SER A 267 -5.68 0.47 -14.88
C SER A 267 -4.70 -0.54 -14.24
N ASP A 268 -4.99 -0.98 -13.01
CA ASP A 268 -4.20 -2.00 -12.31
C ASP A 268 -4.11 -3.31 -13.11
N GLN A 269 -5.21 -3.70 -13.79
CA GLN A 269 -5.25 -4.92 -14.61
C GLN A 269 -4.32 -4.86 -15.83
N MET A 270 -4.24 -3.70 -16.48
CA MET A 270 -3.31 -3.50 -17.60
C MET A 270 -1.87 -3.39 -17.10
N ASN A 271 -1.64 -2.63 -16.02
CA ASN A 271 -0.31 -2.48 -15.42
C ASN A 271 0.28 -3.82 -14.96
N ALA A 272 -0.54 -4.72 -14.41
CA ALA A 272 -0.14 -6.07 -14.01
C ALA A 272 0.34 -6.95 -15.18
N GLN A 273 0.00 -6.63 -16.43
CA GLN A 273 0.53 -7.31 -17.63
C GLN A 273 1.86 -6.73 -18.11
N LEU A 274 2.29 -5.60 -17.52
CA LEU A 274 3.51 -4.87 -17.87
C LEU A 274 4.57 -4.90 -16.75
N ARG A 275 4.25 -5.43 -15.57
CA ARG A 275 5.15 -5.52 -14.40
C ARG A 275 5.72 -6.91 -14.21
N THR A 276 6.99 -6.98 -13.82
CA THR A 276 7.65 -8.24 -13.44
C THR A 276 7.22 -8.74 -12.06
N PHE A 277 6.77 -7.84 -11.18
CA PHE A 277 6.62 -8.05 -9.74
C PHE A 277 7.92 -8.57 -9.07
N SER A 278 9.08 -8.19 -9.62
CA SER A 278 10.39 -8.40 -9.01
C SER A 278 11.29 -7.17 -9.16
N GLY A 279 11.89 -6.71 -8.05
CA GLY A 279 12.80 -5.56 -8.04
C GLY A 279 12.18 -4.22 -8.44
N GLY A 280 10.85 -4.14 -8.46
CA GLY A 280 10.09 -2.97 -8.89
C GLY A 280 10.09 -2.73 -10.41
N ARG A 281 10.53 -3.70 -11.22
CA ARG A 281 10.76 -3.51 -12.67
C ARG A 281 9.52 -3.70 -13.55
N MET A 282 9.49 -2.97 -14.66
CA MET A 282 8.63 -3.26 -15.80
C MET A 282 9.21 -4.45 -16.60
N ILE A 283 8.34 -5.23 -17.25
CA ILE A 283 8.75 -6.35 -18.10
C ILE A 283 9.54 -5.81 -19.28
N THR A 284 10.68 -6.45 -19.54
CA THR A 284 11.53 -6.22 -20.70
C THR A 284 11.95 -7.56 -21.30
N GLU A 285 12.20 -7.54 -22.61
CA GLU A 285 12.84 -8.65 -23.32
C GLU A 285 14.24 -8.23 -23.75
N GLN A 286 15.22 -9.10 -23.48
CA GLN A 286 16.61 -8.88 -23.89
C GLN A 286 16.82 -9.37 -25.31
N ARG A 287 17.01 -8.44 -26.27
CA ARG A 287 17.34 -8.75 -27.66
C ARG A 287 18.55 -7.92 -28.09
N HIS A 288 19.52 -8.59 -28.74
CA HIS A 288 20.78 -8.00 -29.21
C HIS A 288 21.58 -7.21 -28.13
N GLY A 289 21.44 -7.59 -26.85
CA GLY A 289 22.15 -6.96 -25.73
C GLY A 289 21.50 -5.66 -25.21
N ARG A 290 20.25 -5.38 -25.62
CA ARG A 290 19.44 -4.24 -25.16
C ARG A 290 18.10 -4.72 -24.61
N GLU A 291 17.58 -3.97 -23.64
CA GLU A 291 16.21 -4.15 -23.15
C GLU A 291 15.19 -3.50 -24.06
N TRP A 292 14.15 -4.25 -24.38
CA TRP A 292 13.03 -3.80 -25.20
C TRP A 292 11.70 -4.04 -24.48
N PRO A 293 10.63 -3.30 -24.80
CA PRO A 293 9.28 -3.62 -24.36
C PRO A 293 8.88 -5.06 -24.76
N PRO A 294 7.98 -5.70 -24.00
CA PRO A 294 7.54 -7.05 -24.27
C PRO A 294 6.80 -7.16 -25.61
N HIS A 295 6.83 -8.34 -26.22
CA HIS A 295 6.11 -8.62 -27.45
C HIS A 295 4.58 -8.57 -27.25
N ASN A 296 3.86 -7.98 -28.21
CA ASN A 296 2.42 -7.85 -28.13
C ASN A 296 1.70 -9.18 -28.39
N PRO A 297 0.89 -9.73 -27.46
CA PRO A 297 0.19 -10.99 -27.68
C PRO A 297 -0.82 -10.93 -28.84
N ASN A 298 -1.22 -9.73 -29.25
CA ASN A 298 -2.12 -9.49 -30.39
C ASN A 298 -1.39 -8.84 -31.59
N ALA A 299 -0.08 -9.06 -31.76
CA ALA A 299 0.76 -8.35 -32.73
C ALA A 299 0.16 -8.24 -34.14
N SER A 300 -0.45 -9.31 -34.66
CA SER A 300 -1.10 -9.34 -35.99
C SER A 300 -2.34 -8.44 -36.13
N THR A 301 -2.88 -7.90 -35.04
CA THR A 301 -4.01 -6.96 -35.05
C THR A 301 -3.62 -5.54 -34.64
N VAL A 302 -2.34 -5.28 -34.33
CA VAL A 302 -1.85 -3.94 -33.92
C VAL A 302 -0.63 -3.45 -34.72
N CYS A 303 0.16 -4.35 -35.31
CA CYS A 303 1.30 -4.03 -36.17
C CYS A 303 1.13 -4.60 -37.58
N THR A 304 1.81 -4.02 -38.55
CA THR A 304 1.87 -4.55 -39.92
C THR A 304 3.05 -5.52 -40.04
N MET A 305 2.79 -6.81 -39.88
CA MET A 305 3.79 -7.88 -39.95
C MET A 305 4.28 -8.10 -41.39
N ALA A 306 5.58 -8.33 -41.57
CA ALA A 306 6.25 -8.52 -42.86
C ALA A 306 6.72 -9.97 -43.09
N THR A 307 7.10 -10.70 -42.04
CA THR A 307 7.59 -12.10 -42.09
C THR A 307 6.75 -13.08 -41.26
N GLY A 308 5.92 -12.60 -40.33
CA GLY A 308 4.95 -13.42 -39.61
C GLY A 308 4.74 -12.97 -38.17
N ILE A 309 4.13 -13.82 -37.33
CA ILE A 309 3.78 -13.47 -35.93
C ILE A 309 5.01 -13.20 -35.01
N ASN A 310 6.22 -13.48 -35.51
CA ASN A 310 7.48 -13.25 -34.79
C ASN A 310 8.18 -11.92 -35.18
N ASP A 311 7.58 -11.08 -36.04
CA ASP A 311 8.12 -9.74 -36.26
C ASP A 311 8.01 -8.89 -34.98
N VAL A 312 8.88 -7.88 -34.86
CA VAL A 312 8.85 -6.93 -33.75
C VAL A 312 7.49 -6.23 -33.70
N CYS A 313 6.84 -6.28 -32.54
CA CYS A 313 5.64 -5.52 -32.22
C CYS A 313 5.51 -5.37 -30.70
N TYR A 314 5.51 -4.14 -30.19
CA TYR A 314 5.60 -3.87 -28.76
C TYR A 314 4.25 -3.81 -28.05
N LEU A 315 4.29 -4.17 -26.77
CA LEU A 315 3.25 -3.93 -25.77
C LEU A 315 3.74 -2.88 -24.78
N ALA A 316 2.91 -1.87 -24.51
CA ALA A 316 3.16 -0.78 -23.57
C ALA A 316 1.84 -0.36 -22.90
N GLY A 317 1.86 0.70 -22.08
CA GLY A 317 0.68 1.26 -21.46
C GLY A 317 -0.28 1.95 -22.43
N ASP A 318 0.23 2.43 -23.57
CA ASP A 318 -0.56 2.99 -24.68
C ASP A 318 -0.49 2.11 -25.94
N VAL A 319 -1.63 1.93 -26.60
CA VAL A 319 -1.77 1.06 -27.79
C VAL A 319 -1.11 1.60 -29.06
N ARG A 320 -0.73 2.88 -29.09
CA ARG A 320 -0.10 3.56 -30.23
C ARG A 320 1.44 3.49 -30.17
N VAL A 321 2.03 2.75 -29.22
CA VAL A 321 3.50 2.60 -29.07
C VAL A 321 4.22 2.32 -30.40
N ASN A 322 3.63 1.48 -31.27
CA ASN A 322 4.22 1.06 -32.54
C ASN A 322 3.97 2.03 -33.71
N GLN A 323 3.26 3.15 -33.51
CA GLN A 323 2.67 3.94 -34.60
C GLN A 323 3.73 4.51 -35.56
N ASN A 324 4.86 5.01 -35.05
CA ASN A 324 5.99 5.45 -35.87
C ASN A 324 7.34 5.21 -35.15
N PRO A 325 8.49 5.21 -35.86
CA PRO A 325 9.79 4.88 -35.27
C PRO A 325 10.26 5.84 -34.17
N GLY A 326 9.97 7.14 -34.27
CA GLY A 326 10.40 8.14 -33.27
C GLY A 326 9.65 7.99 -31.96
N LEU A 327 8.31 7.92 -32.02
CA LEU A 327 7.44 7.62 -30.89
C LEU A 327 7.86 6.31 -30.19
N THR A 328 8.05 5.25 -30.97
CA THR A 328 8.49 3.94 -30.46
C THR A 328 9.81 4.09 -29.69
N SER A 329 10.78 4.81 -30.26
CA SER A 329 12.10 5.01 -29.65
C SER A 329 12.01 5.74 -28.31
N LEU A 330 11.17 6.79 -28.20
CA LEU A 330 10.95 7.50 -26.94
C LEU A 330 10.25 6.64 -25.89
N GLN A 331 9.27 5.81 -26.26
CA GLN A 331 8.64 4.89 -25.31
C GLN A 331 9.59 3.80 -24.80
N VAL A 332 10.49 3.30 -25.66
CA VAL A 332 11.60 2.42 -25.22
C VAL A 332 12.43 3.13 -24.16
N MET A 333 12.86 4.39 -24.41
CA MET A 333 13.66 5.15 -23.44
C MET A 333 12.94 5.36 -22.10
N LEU A 334 11.67 5.78 -22.12
CA LEU A 334 10.90 6.05 -20.91
C LEU A 334 10.65 4.77 -20.07
N LEU A 335 10.53 3.60 -20.70
CA LEU A 335 10.41 2.31 -20.02
C LEU A 335 11.75 1.86 -19.43
N THR A 336 12.86 1.98 -20.18
CA THR A 336 14.19 1.63 -19.68
C THR A 336 14.67 2.57 -18.57
N GLU A 337 14.31 3.86 -18.63
CA GLU A 337 14.57 4.84 -17.57
C GLU A 337 13.95 4.39 -16.23
N HIS A 338 12.69 3.92 -16.26
CA HIS A 338 12.03 3.35 -15.08
C HIS A 338 12.82 2.17 -14.49
N ASN A 339 13.28 1.24 -15.33
CA ASN A 339 14.04 0.08 -14.88
C ASN A 339 15.40 0.48 -14.29
N GLN A 340 16.09 1.47 -14.85
CA GLN A 340 17.33 2.02 -14.28
C GLN A 340 17.11 2.67 -12.92
N ILE A 341 16.02 3.44 -12.74
CA ILE A 341 15.64 4.01 -11.45
C ILE A 341 15.31 2.91 -10.44
N ALA A 342 14.52 1.91 -10.84
CA ALA A 342 14.13 0.79 -9.98
C ALA A 342 15.36 0.02 -9.46
N ASP A 343 16.31 -0.31 -10.32
CA ASP A 343 17.58 -0.96 -9.93
C ASP A 343 18.38 -0.11 -8.94
N ALA A 344 18.51 1.20 -9.19
CA ALA A 344 19.23 2.11 -8.32
C ALA A 344 18.57 2.20 -6.93
N LEU A 345 17.25 2.33 -6.87
CA LEU A 345 16.47 2.38 -5.64
C LEU A 345 16.54 1.06 -4.84
N ALA A 346 16.39 -0.08 -5.52
CA ALA A 346 16.51 -1.39 -4.89
C ALA A 346 17.91 -1.64 -4.32
N SER A 347 18.96 -1.12 -4.99
CA SER A 347 20.35 -1.23 -4.54
C SER A 347 20.62 -0.43 -3.25
N ILE A 348 20.14 0.82 -3.16
CA ILE A 348 20.34 1.67 -1.98
C ILE A 348 19.37 1.35 -0.82
N ASN A 349 18.19 0.80 -1.12
CA ASN A 349 17.17 0.38 -0.15
C ASN A 349 16.83 -1.13 -0.26
N PRO A 350 17.74 -2.06 0.12
CA PRO A 350 17.47 -3.51 0.04
C PRO A 350 16.35 -4.04 0.95
N HIS A 351 15.69 -3.14 1.69
CA HIS A 351 14.60 -3.42 2.62
C HIS A 351 13.22 -3.00 2.07
N TRP A 352 13.18 -2.28 0.94
CA TRP A 352 11.94 -1.99 0.22
C TRP A 352 11.44 -3.26 -0.48
N ASP A 353 10.12 -3.44 -0.50
CA ASP A 353 9.48 -4.47 -1.32
C ASP A 353 9.32 -4.00 -2.78
N ASP A 354 8.89 -4.92 -3.64
CA ASP A 354 8.68 -4.66 -5.07
C ASP A 354 7.77 -3.45 -5.33
N GLU A 355 6.67 -3.34 -4.58
CA GLU A 355 5.69 -2.28 -4.75
C GLU A 355 6.26 -0.91 -4.36
N ARG A 356 7.02 -0.85 -3.26
CA ARG A 356 7.70 0.37 -2.82
C ARG A 356 8.73 0.84 -3.84
N VAL A 357 9.53 -0.07 -4.41
CA VAL A 357 10.51 0.26 -5.46
C VAL A 357 9.79 0.73 -6.73
N PHE A 358 8.80 -0.03 -7.21
CA PHE A 358 8.04 0.30 -8.43
C PHE A 358 7.39 1.68 -8.33
N GLN A 359 6.70 1.97 -7.22
CA GLN A 359 5.96 3.23 -7.08
C GLN A 359 6.88 4.45 -6.91
N GLU A 360 8.02 4.35 -6.21
CA GLU A 360 9.00 5.45 -6.22
C GLU A 360 9.67 5.60 -7.59
N ALA A 361 9.99 4.51 -8.30
CA ALA A 361 10.56 4.59 -9.66
C ALA A 361 9.58 5.23 -10.67
N ARG A 362 8.31 4.82 -10.67
CA ARG A 362 7.22 5.46 -11.44
C ARG A 362 7.10 6.95 -11.12
N ARG A 363 7.15 7.30 -9.82
CA ARG A 363 7.01 8.67 -9.33
C ARG A 363 8.19 9.57 -9.72
N ILE A 364 9.42 9.06 -9.70
CA ILE A 364 10.61 9.81 -10.14
C ILE A 364 10.58 10.00 -11.67
N ASN A 365 10.31 8.95 -12.44
CA ASN A 365 10.23 9.04 -13.91
C ASN A 365 9.14 10.03 -14.36
N GLY A 366 7.95 9.97 -13.75
CA GLY A 366 6.90 10.96 -13.98
C GLY A 366 7.32 12.39 -13.62
N ALA A 367 8.12 12.58 -12.56
CA ALA A 367 8.65 13.89 -12.18
C ALA A 367 9.73 14.42 -13.14
N GLN A 368 10.59 13.55 -13.68
CA GLN A 368 11.53 13.88 -14.76
C GLN A 368 10.77 14.33 -16.01
N PHE A 369 9.76 13.55 -16.43
CA PHE A 369 8.91 13.86 -17.57
C PHE A 369 8.17 15.19 -17.41
N GLN A 370 7.58 15.46 -16.23
CA GLN A 370 6.95 16.75 -15.92
C GLN A 370 7.95 17.91 -15.95
N HIS A 371 9.16 17.73 -15.39
CA HIS A 371 10.17 18.78 -15.37
C HIS A 371 10.63 19.16 -16.77
N ILE A 372 11.04 18.18 -17.59
CA ILE A 372 11.48 18.37 -18.98
C ILE A 372 10.35 19.04 -19.79
N SER A 373 9.11 18.55 -19.64
CA SER A 373 7.96 19.09 -20.38
C SER A 373 7.67 20.55 -20.04
N TYR A 374 7.68 20.96 -18.76
CA TYR A 374 7.35 22.35 -18.38
C TYR A 374 8.52 23.33 -18.49
N TYR A 375 9.76 22.89 -18.26
CA TYR A 375 10.92 23.79 -18.15
C TYR A 375 11.86 23.78 -19.37
N GLU A 376 11.87 22.72 -20.18
CA GLU A 376 12.61 22.68 -21.45
C GLU A 376 11.68 22.82 -22.67
N TRP A 377 10.61 22.02 -22.74
CA TRP A 377 9.80 21.87 -23.96
C TRP A 377 8.70 22.94 -24.14
N LEU A 378 7.77 23.08 -23.19
CA LEU A 378 6.67 24.06 -23.29
C LEU A 378 7.11 25.52 -23.54
N PRO A 379 8.25 26.02 -23.01
CA PRO A 379 8.73 27.36 -23.30
C PRO A 379 9.09 27.63 -24.77
N ILE A 380 9.39 26.58 -25.56
CA ILE A 380 9.61 26.68 -27.01
C ILE A 380 8.31 27.08 -27.71
N PHE A 381 7.21 26.39 -27.39
CA PHE A 381 5.93 26.56 -28.07
C PHE A 381 5.10 27.72 -27.54
N LEU A 382 5.01 27.85 -26.22
CA LEU A 382 4.16 28.85 -25.58
C LEU A 382 4.90 30.15 -25.28
N GLY A 383 6.23 30.15 -25.36
CA GLY A 383 7.09 31.29 -25.09
C GLY A 383 7.35 31.52 -23.60
N GLN A 384 8.63 31.63 -23.23
CA GLN A 384 9.10 31.78 -21.84
C GLN A 384 8.36 32.88 -21.04
N LYS A 385 8.06 34.02 -21.67
CA LYS A 385 7.36 35.17 -21.04
C LYS A 385 5.92 34.82 -20.69
N ASN A 386 5.21 34.15 -21.60
CA ASN A 386 3.83 33.70 -21.40
C ASN A 386 3.74 32.61 -20.32
N MET A 387 4.66 31.65 -20.36
CA MET A 387 4.78 30.57 -19.35
C MET A 387 4.94 31.12 -17.93
N ARG A 388 5.75 32.17 -17.74
CA ARG A 388 5.93 32.85 -16.43
C ARG A 388 4.72 33.69 -16.04
N ASN A 389 4.19 34.50 -16.97
CA ASN A 389 3.10 35.43 -16.69
C ASN A 389 1.80 34.71 -16.27
N ASN A 390 1.56 33.49 -16.78
CA ASN A 390 0.37 32.69 -16.49
C ASN A 390 0.61 31.62 -15.41
N GLY A 391 1.79 31.57 -14.78
CA GLY A 391 2.07 30.65 -13.67
C GLY A 391 2.27 29.17 -14.06
N LEU A 392 2.73 28.89 -15.29
CA LEU A 392 3.07 27.52 -15.70
C LEU A 392 4.49 27.13 -15.23
N ILE A 393 5.39 28.10 -15.10
CA ILE A 393 6.74 27.96 -14.53
C ILE A 393 7.06 29.12 -13.59
N TYR A 394 7.96 28.86 -12.65
CA TYR A 394 8.32 29.80 -11.58
C TYR A 394 9.83 29.98 -11.49
N GLU A 395 10.28 31.19 -11.15
CA GLU A 395 11.65 31.41 -10.68
C GLU A 395 11.74 30.93 -9.23
N THR A 396 12.33 29.75 -9.03
CA THR A 396 12.40 29.09 -7.72
C THR A 396 13.80 29.20 -7.12
N THR A 397 13.87 29.30 -5.79
CA THR A 397 15.14 29.15 -5.08
C THR A 397 15.46 27.66 -4.92
N PRO A 398 16.76 27.27 -4.80
CA PRO A 398 17.11 25.86 -4.64
C PRO A 398 16.37 25.20 -3.47
N GLY A 399 15.72 24.07 -3.74
CA GLY A 399 14.91 23.33 -2.76
C GLY A 399 13.57 23.98 -2.34
N SER A 400 13.11 25.08 -2.95
CA SER A 400 11.77 25.63 -2.67
C SER A 400 10.67 24.90 -3.44
N TYR A 401 9.63 24.44 -2.73
CA TYR A 401 8.38 23.95 -3.33
C TYR A 401 7.61 25.05 -4.06
N VAL A 402 6.82 24.67 -5.05
CA VAL A 402 5.76 25.50 -5.62
C VAL A 402 4.44 24.88 -5.17
N ASN A 403 3.71 25.58 -4.28
CA ASN A 403 2.45 25.10 -3.71
C ASN A 403 1.27 25.79 -4.40
N ASP A 404 1.12 25.52 -5.70
CA ASP A 404 0.11 26.11 -6.56
C ASP A 404 -1.12 25.22 -6.77
N TYR A 405 -1.13 23.96 -6.30
CA TYR A 405 -2.29 23.07 -6.39
C TYR A 405 -3.60 23.69 -5.83
N ASP A 406 -4.63 23.73 -6.66
CA ASP A 406 -5.97 24.20 -6.31
C ASP A 406 -7.04 23.15 -6.68
N SER A 407 -7.67 22.58 -5.64
CA SER A 407 -8.73 21.57 -5.79
C SER A 407 -10.03 22.07 -6.47
N SER A 408 -10.17 23.37 -6.72
CA SER A 408 -11.30 23.93 -7.48
C SER A 408 -11.07 23.93 -8.99
N ILE A 409 -9.82 23.76 -9.44
CA ILE A 409 -9.47 23.69 -10.86
C ILE A 409 -9.77 22.28 -11.41
N ASP A 410 -10.47 22.23 -12.54
CA ASP A 410 -10.78 21.00 -13.26
C ASP A 410 -9.61 20.63 -14.21
N PRO A 411 -8.85 19.56 -13.93
CA PRO A 411 -7.70 19.12 -14.72
C PRO A 411 -8.08 18.38 -16.01
N ARG A 412 -9.36 18.03 -16.24
CA ARG A 412 -9.78 17.26 -17.42
C ARG A 412 -9.34 17.95 -18.70
N VAL A 413 -8.78 17.18 -19.62
CA VAL A 413 -8.31 17.68 -20.92
C VAL A 413 -9.46 18.34 -21.69
N ILE A 414 -9.20 19.55 -22.18
CA ILE A 414 -10.12 20.37 -22.95
C ILE A 414 -10.27 19.77 -24.35
N ASN A 415 -11.50 19.63 -24.81
CA ASN A 415 -11.81 19.02 -26.10
C ASN A 415 -11.18 19.80 -27.27
N SER A 416 -11.22 21.14 -27.25
CA SER A 416 -10.55 21.99 -28.25
C SER A 416 -9.02 22.00 -28.15
N PHE A 417 -8.44 21.61 -27.00
CA PHE A 417 -7.01 21.37 -26.89
C PHE A 417 -6.63 20.09 -27.65
N ALA A 418 -7.21 18.93 -27.27
CA ALA A 418 -6.86 17.63 -27.83
C ALA A 418 -7.27 17.44 -29.30
N THR A 419 -8.24 18.22 -29.78
CA THR A 419 -8.85 18.06 -31.11
C THR A 419 -8.46 19.17 -32.10
N ALA A 420 -7.98 20.32 -31.63
CA ALA A 420 -7.55 21.41 -32.51
C ALA A 420 -6.18 21.98 -32.12
N ALA A 421 -6.05 22.65 -30.97
CA ALA A 421 -4.86 23.44 -30.66
C ALA A 421 -3.57 22.60 -30.55
N PHE A 422 -3.63 21.45 -29.87
CA PHE A 422 -2.49 20.54 -29.73
C PHE A 422 -2.25 19.67 -30.98
N ARG A 423 -3.08 19.80 -32.02
CA ARG A 423 -2.84 19.18 -33.34
C ARG A 423 -2.12 20.10 -34.32
N TYR A 424 -1.88 21.36 -33.95
CA TYR A 424 -1.09 22.27 -34.79
C TYR A 424 0.35 21.75 -34.98
N PHE A 425 0.87 21.00 -34.00
CA PHE A 425 2.12 20.22 -34.06
C PHE A 425 2.21 19.24 -35.24
N HIS A 426 1.09 18.86 -35.89
CA HIS A 426 1.13 18.06 -37.11
C HIS A 426 1.78 18.79 -38.30
N THR A 427 1.92 20.12 -38.26
CA THR A 427 2.71 20.88 -39.24
C THR A 427 4.20 20.52 -39.19
N GLN A 428 4.71 20.20 -37.99
CA GLN A 428 6.13 19.95 -37.73
C GLN A 428 6.59 18.52 -38.08
N ILE A 429 5.71 17.69 -38.64
CA ILE A 429 6.02 16.29 -38.96
C ILE A 429 6.78 16.21 -40.29
N GLU A 430 8.09 15.99 -40.19
CA GLU A 430 9.00 15.64 -41.29
C GLU A 430 8.78 14.20 -41.76
N GLY A 431 8.55 14.04 -43.06
CA GLY A 431 8.27 12.77 -43.73
C GLY A 431 9.50 11.90 -44.00
N ARG A 432 10.72 12.44 -43.90
CA ARG A 432 11.98 11.75 -44.16
C ARG A 432 12.82 11.67 -42.88
N LEU A 433 12.98 10.47 -42.32
CA LEU A 433 13.78 10.27 -41.11
C LEU A 433 15.24 9.94 -41.47
N ASP A 434 16.20 10.81 -41.15
CA ASP A 434 17.61 10.57 -41.41
C ASP A 434 18.24 9.62 -40.39
N LEU A 435 18.90 8.59 -40.90
CA LEU A 435 19.82 7.77 -40.13
C LEU A 435 21.18 8.45 -40.15
N LEU A 436 21.63 8.87 -38.97
CA LEU A 436 22.94 9.51 -38.81
C LEU A 436 23.97 8.52 -38.27
N SER A 437 25.24 8.92 -38.31
CA SER A 437 26.36 8.28 -37.60
C SER A 437 26.72 9.04 -36.31
N GLU A 438 27.64 8.52 -35.50
CA GLU A 438 28.16 9.24 -34.31
C GLU A 438 28.67 10.65 -34.66
N HIS A 439 29.37 10.78 -35.80
CA HIS A 439 29.87 12.06 -36.33
C HIS A 439 28.78 12.97 -36.93
N ARG A 440 27.50 12.62 -36.76
CA ARG A 440 26.33 13.34 -37.32
C ARG A 440 26.29 13.47 -38.84
N ALA A 441 27.11 12.70 -39.56
CA ALA A 441 26.98 12.52 -40.99
C ALA A 441 25.82 11.55 -41.30
N ARG A 442 24.96 11.90 -42.26
CA ARG A 442 23.86 11.06 -42.74
C ARG A 442 24.39 9.83 -43.48
N THR A 443 23.98 8.65 -43.03
CA THR A 443 24.30 7.36 -43.67
C THR A 443 23.22 6.94 -44.66
N SER A 444 21.97 7.20 -44.33
CA SER A 444 20.77 6.78 -45.08
C SER A 444 19.56 7.60 -44.61
N SER A 445 18.40 7.42 -45.25
CA SER A 445 17.14 8.07 -44.86
C SER A 445 15.97 7.11 -45.09
N LEU A 446 14.96 7.21 -44.23
CA LEU A 446 13.73 6.44 -44.28
C LEU A 446 12.56 7.35 -44.66
N ARG A 447 11.54 6.80 -45.31
CA ARG A 447 10.28 7.49 -45.63
C ARG A 447 9.22 7.09 -44.59
N LEU A 448 8.68 8.06 -43.86
CA LEU A 448 7.82 7.85 -42.68
C LEU A 448 6.63 6.93 -43.00
N SER A 449 5.97 7.15 -44.13
CA SER A 449 4.77 6.39 -44.53
C SER A 449 5.01 4.91 -44.80
N ASP A 450 6.26 4.48 -45.07
CA ASP A 450 6.63 3.06 -45.23
C ASP A 450 6.80 2.32 -43.89
N TRP A 451 6.97 3.07 -42.78
CA TRP A 451 7.33 2.53 -41.45
C TRP A 451 6.26 2.76 -40.37
N LEU A 452 5.11 3.34 -40.71
CA LEU A 452 3.98 3.43 -39.80
C LEU A 452 3.52 2.01 -39.39
N ASN A 453 3.31 1.78 -38.10
CA ASN A 453 2.98 0.46 -37.51
C ASN A 453 3.98 -0.68 -37.82
N ARG A 454 5.23 -0.36 -38.18
CA ARG A 454 6.29 -1.32 -38.55
C ARG A 454 7.56 -1.11 -37.71
N PRO A 455 7.55 -1.45 -36.41
CA PRO A 455 8.61 -1.08 -35.47
C PRO A 455 9.92 -1.89 -35.64
N VAL A 456 9.99 -2.87 -36.56
CA VAL A 456 11.20 -3.67 -36.82
C VAL A 456 12.44 -2.82 -37.16
N ILE A 457 12.25 -1.65 -37.80
CA ILE A 457 13.34 -0.72 -38.10
C ILE A 457 13.95 -0.08 -36.84
N VAL A 458 13.20 -0.03 -35.74
CA VAL A 458 13.64 0.55 -34.46
C VAL A 458 14.70 -0.34 -33.81
N GLU A 459 14.58 -1.67 -33.87
CA GLU A 459 15.64 -2.56 -33.37
C GLU A 459 16.89 -2.56 -34.26
N ALA A 460 16.72 -2.42 -35.57
CA ALA A 460 17.82 -2.42 -36.53
C ALA A 460 18.68 -1.13 -36.46
N GLU A 461 18.04 0.02 -36.27
CA GLU A 461 18.66 1.35 -36.47
C GLU A 461 18.55 2.27 -35.25
N PHE A 462 18.25 1.73 -34.04
CA PHE A 462 17.90 2.50 -32.83
C PHE A 462 18.77 3.74 -32.58
N ASP A 463 20.08 3.55 -32.41
CA ASP A 463 20.99 4.65 -32.07
C ASP A 463 21.19 5.62 -33.26
N ASN A 464 20.98 5.16 -34.50
CA ASN A 464 21.03 6.00 -35.70
C ASN A 464 19.77 6.87 -35.84
N LEU A 465 18.60 6.30 -35.58
CA LEU A 465 17.31 7.01 -35.46
C LEU A 465 17.35 8.04 -34.32
N CYS A 466 17.86 7.65 -33.15
CA CYS A 466 17.94 8.55 -31.99
C CYS A 466 18.91 9.72 -32.25
N ARG A 467 20.04 9.48 -32.95
CA ARG A 467 20.92 10.56 -33.39
C ARG A 467 20.28 11.46 -34.45
N GLY A 468 19.51 10.90 -35.38
CA GLY A 468 18.67 11.67 -36.30
C GLY A 468 17.70 12.56 -35.54
N MET A 469 16.92 11.99 -34.62
CA MET A 469 15.92 12.68 -33.82
C MET A 469 16.46 13.90 -33.07
N VAL A 470 17.68 13.83 -32.51
CA VAL A 470 18.31 14.95 -31.80
C VAL A 470 19.20 15.85 -32.66
N THR A 471 19.19 15.73 -33.99
CA THR A 471 20.12 16.50 -34.86
C THR A 471 19.44 17.06 -36.12
N GLN A 472 18.57 16.27 -36.74
CA GLN A 472 17.79 16.67 -37.90
C GLN A 472 16.74 17.72 -37.49
N PRO A 473 16.49 18.76 -38.29
CA PRO A 473 15.37 19.67 -38.07
C PRO A 473 14.02 18.94 -38.12
N GLU A 474 13.04 19.47 -37.39
CA GLU A 474 11.62 19.26 -37.69
C GLU A 474 11.15 20.15 -38.84
N GLU A 475 9.91 19.99 -39.31
CA GLU A 475 9.29 21.00 -40.19
C GLU A 475 8.91 22.25 -39.39
N ASP A 476 8.92 23.42 -40.03
CA ASP A 476 8.52 24.70 -39.44
C ASP A 476 7.02 24.70 -39.10
N THR A 477 6.65 25.47 -38.09
CA THR A 477 5.26 25.54 -37.58
C THR A 477 4.46 26.53 -38.44
N ASP A 478 4.15 26.17 -39.69
CA ASP A 478 3.63 27.12 -40.69
C ASP A 478 2.25 26.72 -41.32
N ASP A 479 2.01 27.12 -42.57
CA ASP A 479 0.80 26.81 -43.36
C ASP A 479 0.94 25.54 -44.23
N ASN A 480 2.07 24.85 -44.19
CA ASN A 480 2.39 23.66 -44.97
C ASN A 480 2.21 22.39 -44.13
N ILE A 481 2.02 21.26 -44.81
CA ILE A 481 1.90 19.92 -44.22
C ILE A 481 2.69 18.97 -45.12
N ASP A 482 3.57 18.14 -44.55
CA ASP A 482 4.35 17.17 -45.33
C ASP A 482 3.43 16.19 -46.09
N THR A 483 3.75 15.98 -47.36
CA THR A 483 3.06 15.03 -48.27
C THR A 483 2.91 13.61 -47.69
N GLU A 484 3.84 13.15 -46.85
CA GLU A 484 3.84 11.84 -46.20
C GLU A 484 2.68 11.63 -45.23
N ILE A 485 2.18 12.71 -44.62
CA ILE A 485 1.00 12.69 -43.75
C ILE A 485 -0.24 13.32 -44.39
N LYS A 486 -0.08 14.14 -45.44
CA LYS A 486 -1.20 14.75 -46.17
C LYS A 486 -1.82 13.85 -47.25
N HIS A 487 -1.04 12.95 -47.84
CA HIS A 487 -1.51 12.05 -48.91
C HIS A 487 -1.20 10.57 -48.66
N TYR A 488 -0.22 10.28 -47.80
CA TYR A 488 0.34 8.94 -47.63
C TYR A 488 0.22 8.39 -46.20
N LEU A 489 -0.55 9.04 -45.32
CA LEU A 489 -0.74 8.57 -43.95
C LEU A 489 -1.32 7.15 -43.93
N PHE A 490 -0.64 6.23 -43.24
CA PHE A 490 -0.95 4.79 -43.22
C PHE A 490 -1.13 4.14 -44.60
N ARG A 491 -0.49 4.63 -45.68
CA ARG A 491 -0.55 3.96 -46.99
C ARG A 491 0.00 2.53 -46.94
N LEU A 492 1.07 2.30 -46.16
CA LEU A 492 1.84 1.06 -46.16
C LEU A 492 2.23 0.69 -47.61
N ASP A 493 1.83 -0.50 -48.08
CA ASP A 493 2.14 -0.98 -49.43
C ASP A 493 1.10 -0.52 -50.49
N ASN A 494 0.09 0.28 -50.11
CA ASN A 494 -0.86 0.89 -51.03
C ASN A 494 -0.27 2.13 -51.71
N PRO A 495 -0.72 2.49 -52.94
CA PRO A 495 -0.22 3.65 -53.66
C PRO A 495 -0.69 5.00 -53.09
N ILE A 496 -1.76 5.00 -52.28
CA ILE A 496 -2.35 6.17 -51.61
C ILE A 496 -2.67 5.85 -50.14
N GLY A 497 -2.66 6.87 -49.28
CA GLY A 497 -2.96 6.74 -47.85
C GLY A 497 -4.24 7.46 -47.44
N GLN A 498 -4.18 8.13 -46.30
CA GLN A 498 -5.15 9.09 -45.79
C GLN A 498 -4.52 10.49 -45.70
N ASP A 499 -5.34 11.50 -45.39
CA ASP A 499 -4.94 12.89 -45.16
C ASP A 499 -5.13 13.27 -43.68
N LEU A 500 -4.04 13.48 -42.94
CA LEU A 500 -4.08 13.83 -41.52
C LEU A 500 -4.78 15.17 -41.25
N LYS A 501 -4.54 16.19 -42.09
CA LYS A 501 -5.13 17.52 -41.91
C LYS A 501 -6.62 17.51 -42.20
N ALA A 502 -7.05 16.76 -43.22
CA ALA A 502 -8.48 16.53 -43.45
C ALA A 502 -9.14 15.73 -42.31
N ILE A 503 -8.45 14.74 -41.73
CA ILE A 503 -8.92 14.02 -40.54
C ILE A 503 -9.09 14.97 -39.34
N ASP A 504 -8.18 15.92 -39.13
CA ASP A 504 -8.31 16.90 -38.04
C ASP A 504 -9.49 17.86 -38.24
N ILE A 505 -9.71 18.34 -39.47
CA ILE A 505 -10.86 19.19 -39.82
C ILE A 505 -12.17 18.40 -39.66
N GLN A 506 -12.23 17.15 -40.11
CA GLN A 506 -13.41 16.30 -39.90
C GLN A 506 -13.64 16.00 -38.41
N ARG A 507 -12.56 15.87 -37.62
CA ARG A 507 -12.64 15.64 -36.16
C ARG A 507 -13.08 16.87 -35.38
N ASN A 508 -12.72 18.08 -35.82
CA ASN A 508 -13.26 19.34 -35.30
C ASN A 508 -14.80 19.33 -35.32
N ARG A 509 -15.39 18.89 -36.44
CA ARG A 509 -16.85 18.83 -36.67
C ARG A 509 -17.51 17.66 -35.94
N ASP A 510 -16.86 16.49 -35.93
CA ASP A 510 -17.29 15.31 -35.16
C ASP A 510 -17.44 15.59 -33.67
N HIS A 511 -16.49 16.34 -33.10
CA HIS A 511 -16.49 16.75 -31.69
C HIS A 511 -17.35 17.99 -31.40
N GLY A 512 -18.01 18.56 -32.42
CA GLY A 512 -18.84 19.76 -32.30
C GLY A 512 -18.10 20.93 -31.65
N LEU A 513 -16.85 21.19 -32.03
CA LEU A 513 -16.12 22.35 -31.49
C LEU A 513 -16.81 23.66 -31.95
N ALA A 514 -16.80 24.68 -31.09
CA ALA A 514 -17.25 26.01 -31.48
C ALA A 514 -16.37 26.58 -32.62
N SER A 515 -16.90 27.56 -33.35
CA SER A 515 -16.20 28.11 -34.53
C SER A 515 -14.92 28.83 -34.15
N TYR A 516 -14.04 29.06 -35.13
CA TYR A 516 -12.90 29.95 -34.97
C TYR A 516 -13.32 31.32 -34.43
N ASN A 517 -14.45 31.86 -34.89
CA ASN A 517 -14.93 33.17 -34.46
C ASN A 517 -15.39 33.21 -32.99
N ASP A 518 -15.99 32.12 -32.51
CA ASP A 518 -16.37 31.95 -31.10
C ASP A 518 -15.13 31.90 -30.19
N PHE A 519 -14.08 31.19 -30.63
CA PHE A 519 -12.82 31.12 -29.89
C PHE A 519 -12.00 32.41 -29.95
N ARG A 520 -12.04 33.17 -31.06
CA ARG A 520 -11.47 34.53 -31.13
C ARG A 520 -12.07 35.41 -30.03
N GLU A 521 -13.39 35.48 -29.94
CA GLU A 521 -14.09 36.27 -28.94
C GLU A 521 -13.79 35.80 -27.50
N PHE A 522 -13.79 34.48 -27.26
CA PHE A 522 -13.41 33.90 -25.96
C PHE A 522 -11.98 34.27 -25.53
N CYS A 523 -11.03 34.23 -26.46
CA CYS A 523 -9.64 34.61 -26.21
C CYS A 523 -9.40 36.15 -26.26
N GLY A 524 -10.47 36.96 -26.22
CA GLY A 524 -10.40 38.43 -26.12
C GLY A 524 -10.05 39.16 -27.42
N LEU A 525 -10.04 38.46 -28.56
CA LEU A 525 -9.92 39.05 -29.88
C LEU A 525 -11.28 39.60 -30.35
N LYS A 526 -11.27 40.44 -31.38
CA LYS A 526 -12.52 40.89 -32.01
C LYS A 526 -13.16 39.75 -32.79
N ARG A 527 -14.45 39.54 -32.55
CA ARG A 527 -15.32 38.73 -33.40
C ARG A 527 -15.38 39.36 -34.79
N ALA A 528 -15.12 38.57 -35.83
CA ALA A 528 -15.23 38.97 -37.22
C ALA A 528 -16.69 39.04 -37.66
N THR A 529 -17.02 40.05 -38.46
CA THR A 529 -18.33 40.22 -39.11
C THR A 529 -18.26 40.03 -40.62
N THR A 530 -17.07 40.27 -41.19
CA THR A 530 -16.70 40.00 -42.59
C THR A 530 -15.39 39.20 -42.62
N PHE A 531 -15.03 38.63 -43.76
CA PHE A 531 -13.76 37.90 -43.89
C PHE A 531 -12.56 38.85 -43.75
N GLU A 532 -12.72 40.11 -44.13
CA GLU A 532 -11.70 41.16 -44.04
C GLU A 532 -11.33 41.48 -42.59
N ASP A 533 -12.21 41.23 -41.61
CA ASP A 533 -11.90 41.37 -40.19
C ASP A 533 -10.82 40.38 -39.71
N PHE A 534 -10.57 39.28 -40.43
CA PHE A 534 -9.48 38.34 -40.14
C PHE A 534 -8.10 38.84 -40.59
N LEU A 535 -8.01 39.94 -41.36
CA LEU A 535 -6.72 40.50 -41.80
C LEU A 535 -5.87 41.08 -40.65
N ASP A 536 -6.41 41.09 -39.43
CA ASP A 536 -5.66 41.44 -38.22
C ASP A 536 -4.63 40.38 -37.81
N LEU A 537 -4.89 39.11 -38.14
CA LEU A 537 -4.04 37.96 -37.77
C LEU A 537 -3.72 37.03 -38.95
N ILE A 538 -4.57 36.96 -39.98
CA ILE A 538 -4.48 36.00 -41.08
C ILE A 538 -4.03 36.70 -42.37
N SER A 539 -3.16 36.06 -43.15
CA SER A 539 -2.63 36.66 -44.38
C SER A 539 -3.73 36.96 -45.42
N PRO A 540 -3.61 38.00 -46.25
CA PRO A 540 -4.61 38.30 -47.30
C PRO A 540 -4.87 37.13 -48.26
N ARG A 541 -3.83 36.33 -48.56
CA ARG A 541 -3.95 35.10 -49.37
C ARG A 541 -4.85 34.08 -48.70
N HIS A 542 -4.75 33.91 -47.38
CA HIS A 542 -5.56 32.95 -46.64
C HIS A 542 -6.98 33.44 -46.40
N VAL A 543 -7.18 34.74 -46.15
CA VAL A 543 -8.53 35.34 -46.11
C VAL A 543 -9.27 35.14 -47.43
N GLU A 544 -8.61 35.31 -48.58
CA GLU A 544 -9.18 35.01 -49.90
C GLU A 544 -9.64 33.56 -50.03
N LYS A 545 -8.79 32.59 -49.65
CA LYS A 545 -9.14 31.17 -49.68
C LYS A 545 -10.28 30.83 -48.71
N LEU A 546 -10.27 31.35 -47.49
CA LEU A 546 -11.34 31.12 -46.51
C LEU A 546 -12.68 31.61 -47.05
N ARG A 547 -12.72 32.81 -47.65
CA ARG A 547 -13.91 33.37 -48.31
C ARG A 547 -14.34 32.62 -49.57
N ALA A 548 -13.43 31.91 -50.25
CA ALA A 548 -13.75 31.09 -51.41
C ALA A 548 -14.45 29.76 -51.04
N HIS A 549 -14.25 29.25 -49.82
CA HIS A 549 -14.84 27.98 -49.37
C HIS A 549 -15.97 28.15 -48.33
N TYR A 550 -15.77 28.97 -47.30
CA TYR A 550 -16.77 29.16 -46.24
C TYR A 550 -17.76 30.27 -46.63
N THR A 551 -19.05 30.08 -46.32
CA THR A 551 -20.08 31.09 -46.63
C THR A 551 -20.04 32.28 -45.66
N SER A 552 -19.64 32.04 -44.41
CA SER A 552 -19.55 33.06 -43.36
C SER A 552 -18.28 32.91 -42.52
N PRO A 553 -17.72 33.99 -41.93
CA PRO A 553 -16.71 33.91 -40.87
C PRO A 553 -17.13 33.00 -39.69
N GLU A 554 -18.44 32.86 -39.47
CA GLU A 554 -19.08 31.99 -38.47
C GLU A 554 -18.97 30.48 -38.74
N ASP A 555 -18.64 30.12 -39.99
CA ASP A 555 -18.54 28.73 -40.46
C ASP A 555 -17.11 28.18 -40.35
N VAL A 556 -16.11 29.04 -40.12
CA VAL A 556 -14.69 28.65 -40.15
C VAL A 556 -14.37 27.72 -38.98
N ASP A 557 -13.93 26.49 -39.30
CA ASP A 557 -13.50 25.49 -38.33
C ASP A 557 -12.32 26.02 -37.48
N LEU A 558 -12.33 25.76 -36.16
CA LEU A 558 -11.25 26.20 -35.25
C LEU A 558 -9.86 25.74 -35.71
N THR A 559 -9.73 24.46 -36.08
CA THR A 559 -8.45 23.88 -36.56
C THR A 559 -7.98 24.44 -37.91
N VAL A 560 -8.83 25.21 -38.60
CA VAL A 560 -8.49 25.90 -39.85
C VAL A 560 -8.11 27.34 -39.56
N GLY A 561 -9.02 28.12 -38.97
CA GLY A 561 -8.80 29.56 -38.77
C GLY A 561 -7.62 29.87 -37.84
N ALA A 562 -7.54 29.21 -36.69
CA ALA A 562 -6.47 29.46 -35.71
C ALA A 562 -5.09 28.94 -36.15
N ALA A 563 -5.04 27.98 -37.08
CA ALA A 563 -3.79 27.49 -37.68
C ALA A 563 -3.20 28.43 -38.75
N LEU A 564 -3.95 29.46 -39.16
CA LEU A 564 -3.55 30.44 -40.18
C LEU A 564 -3.21 31.81 -39.57
N GLU A 565 -3.28 31.93 -38.25
CA GLU A 565 -2.89 33.12 -37.49
C GLU A 565 -1.37 33.32 -37.48
N ALA A 566 -0.93 34.56 -37.66
CA ALA A 566 0.44 34.96 -37.39
C ALA A 566 0.80 34.66 -35.92
N HIS A 567 1.98 34.06 -35.70
CA HIS A 567 2.44 33.69 -34.36
C HIS A 567 2.62 34.91 -33.44
N VAL A 568 2.35 34.71 -32.15
CA VAL A 568 2.73 35.67 -31.12
C VAL A 568 4.24 35.69 -30.95
N ALA A 569 4.85 36.88 -30.83
CA ALA A 569 6.29 37.03 -30.75
C ALA A 569 6.92 36.20 -29.61
N GLY A 570 7.74 35.22 -29.97
CA GLY A 570 8.42 34.32 -29.03
C GLY A 570 7.63 33.05 -28.67
N ALA A 571 6.51 32.77 -29.34
CA ALA A 571 5.77 31.51 -29.31
C ALA A 571 5.66 30.95 -30.74
N LEU A 572 5.30 29.67 -30.87
CA LEU A 572 5.06 28.98 -32.15
C LEU A 572 3.55 28.81 -32.43
N ALA A 573 2.73 29.74 -31.95
CA ALA A 573 1.28 29.69 -32.08
C ALA A 573 0.69 31.09 -32.21
N GLY A 574 -0.39 31.20 -33.00
CA GLY A 574 -1.26 32.38 -33.01
C GLY A 574 -1.98 32.57 -31.66
N PRO A 575 -2.50 33.78 -31.38
CA PRO A 575 -3.12 34.10 -30.10
C PRO A 575 -4.28 33.17 -29.69
N THR A 576 -5.08 32.66 -30.64
CA THR A 576 -6.22 31.77 -30.33
C THR A 576 -5.74 30.39 -29.86
N PHE A 577 -4.74 29.80 -30.53
CA PHE A 577 -4.16 28.54 -30.06
C PHE A 577 -3.32 28.73 -28.78
N LEU A 578 -2.52 29.81 -28.69
CA LEU A 578 -1.75 30.11 -27.49
C LEU A 578 -2.65 30.23 -26.23
N CYS A 579 -3.81 30.87 -26.38
CA CYS A 579 -4.86 30.95 -25.37
C CYS A 579 -5.31 29.56 -24.88
N ILE A 580 -5.73 28.67 -25.79
CA ILE A 580 -6.22 27.32 -25.46
C ILE A 580 -5.12 26.44 -24.84
N LEU A 581 -3.90 26.51 -25.39
CA LEU A 581 -2.74 25.74 -24.93
C LEU A 581 -2.33 26.16 -23.51
N THR A 582 -2.25 27.48 -23.26
CA THR A 582 -1.87 28.03 -21.94
C THR A 582 -2.88 27.62 -20.86
N GLU A 583 -4.18 27.69 -21.15
CA GLU A 583 -5.25 27.27 -20.24
C GLU A 583 -5.20 25.77 -19.92
N GLN A 584 -4.91 24.91 -20.90
CA GLN A 584 -4.76 23.48 -20.64
C GLN A 584 -3.56 23.19 -19.73
N PHE A 585 -2.38 23.71 -20.04
CA PHE A 585 -1.18 23.42 -19.24
C PHE A 585 -1.20 24.08 -17.86
N PHE A 586 -1.91 25.21 -17.71
CA PHE A 586 -2.27 25.71 -16.38
C PHE A 586 -3.09 24.67 -15.60
N ARG A 587 -4.18 24.15 -16.18
CA ARG A 587 -5.04 23.14 -15.53
C ARG A 587 -4.34 21.82 -15.21
N THR A 588 -3.53 21.31 -16.12
CA THR A 588 -2.79 20.05 -15.94
C THR A 588 -1.74 20.15 -14.82
N ARG A 589 -1.18 21.34 -14.57
CA ARG A 589 -0.30 21.61 -13.43
C ARG A 589 -1.09 21.86 -12.14
N VAL A 590 -1.93 22.90 -12.14
CA VAL A 590 -2.60 23.44 -10.95
C VAL A 590 -3.71 22.52 -10.44
N GLY A 591 -4.37 21.76 -11.30
CA GLY A 591 -5.36 20.75 -10.93
C GLY A 591 -4.77 19.39 -10.51
N ASP A 592 -3.44 19.22 -10.54
CA ASP A 592 -2.76 17.96 -10.22
C ASP A 592 -2.12 17.99 -8.82
N ARG A 593 -2.75 17.29 -7.86
CA ARG A 593 -2.29 17.16 -6.47
C ARG A 593 -0.88 16.55 -6.34
N PHE A 594 -0.48 15.79 -7.36
CA PHE A 594 0.77 15.05 -7.40
C PHE A 594 1.83 15.69 -8.33
N PHE A 595 1.58 16.89 -8.88
CA PHE A 595 2.58 17.60 -9.69
C PHE A 595 3.87 17.79 -8.88
N TYR A 596 5.03 17.50 -9.49
CA TYR A 596 6.25 17.18 -8.73
C TYR A 596 6.79 18.29 -7.81
N GLU A 597 6.45 19.56 -8.08
CA GLU A 597 6.89 20.72 -7.27
C GLU A 597 6.06 20.96 -6.01
N ASN A 598 4.90 20.29 -5.86
CA ASN A 598 3.99 20.46 -4.73
C ASN A 598 4.58 19.95 -3.42
N GLY A 599 4.64 20.83 -2.41
CA GLY A 599 5.05 20.55 -1.04
C GLY A 599 3.95 20.00 -0.13
N ASN A 600 2.93 19.35 -0.69
CA ASN A 600 1.87 18.70 0.09
C ASN A 600 2.44 17.49 0.86
N ILE A 601 2.29 17.47 2.18
CA ILE A 601 3.04 16.57 3.08
C ILE A 601 2.82 15.08 2.80
N ASP A 602 1.65 14.71 2.26
CA ASP A 602 1.30 13.32 1.95
C ASP A 602 2.01 12.78 0.68
N SER A 603 2.48 13.66 -0.22
CA SER A 603 2.98 13.27 -1.55
C SER A 603 4.18 14.08 -2.08
N ALA A 604 4.76 14.98 -1.28
CA ALA A 604 5.93 15.79 -1.65
C ALA A 604 7.22 14.96 -1.73
N PHE A 605 8.14 15.35 -2.61
CA PHE A 605 9.55 14.96 -2.51
C PHE A 605 10.23 15.75 -1.37
N THR A 606 11.36 15.29 -0.83
CA THR A 606 12.18 16.17 0.04
C THR A 606 12.74 17.33 -0.79
N ARG A 607 13.27 18.37 -0.15
CA ARG A 607 13.79 19.55 -0.85
C ARG A 607 15.01 19.21 -1.71
N GLU A 608 15.82 18.28 -1.21
CA GLU A 608 17.02 17.75 -1.85
C GLU A 608 16.62 16.87 -3.05
N GLN A 609 15.67 15.96 -2.85
CA GLN A 609 15.09 15.14 -3.92
C GLN A 609 14.51 16.00 -5.05
N LEU A 610 13.70 17.02 -4.70
CA LEU A 610 13.13 17.97 -5.66
C LEU A 610 14.23 18.77 -6.39
N GLN A 611 15.25 19.21 -5.66
CA GLN A 611 16.38 19.93 -6.26
C GLN A 611 17.18 19.03 -7.23
N SER A 612 17.28 17.73 -6.95
CA SER A 612 17.91 16.78 -7.86
C SER A 612 17.04 16.45 -9.07
N ILE A 613 15.72 16.37 -8.94
CA ILE A 613 14.80 16.19 -10.08
C ILE A 613 14.89 17.38 -11.04
N ARG A 614 15.06 18.60 -10.53
CA ARG A 614 15.26 19.83 -11.32
C ARG A 614 16.59 19.88 -12.11
N THR A 615 17.40 18.83 -12.13
CA THR A 615 18.56 18.70 -13.03
C THR A 615 18.32 17.75 -14.21
N SER A 616 17.09 17.28 -14.39
CA SER A 616 16.72 16.34 -15.47
C SER A 616 16.59 17.08 -16.80
N THR A 617 17.19 16.55 -17.86
CA THR A 617 17.14 17.14 -19.20
C THR A 617 16.79 16.10 -20.24
N ALA A 618 16.19 16.51 -21.37
CA ALA A 618 15.92 15.60 -22.48
C ALA A 618 17.23 15.00 -23.04
N ALA A 619 18.32 15.78 -23.05
CA ALA A 619 19.65 15.31 -23.43
C ALA A 619 20.15 14.18 -22.52
N ARG A 620 19.89 14.26 -21.21
CA ARG A 620 20.28 13.24 -20.24
C ARG A 620 19.47 11.96 -20.41
N LEU A 621 18.14 12.08 -20.60
CA LEU A 621 17.27 10.92 -20.86
C LEU A 621 17.74 10.13 -22.09
N VAL A 622 18.11 10.83 -23.17
CA VAL A 622 18.66 10.20 -24.39
C VAL A 622 20.01 9.53 -24.12
N CYS A 623 20.94 10.18 -23.41
CA CYS A 623 22.24 9.60 -23.06
C CYS A 623 22.14 8.29 -22.26
N ASP A 624 21.07 8.11 -21.48
CA ASP A 624 21.01 7.04 -20.47
C ASP A 624 20.34 5.79 -21.04
N ASN A 625 19.60 5.96 -22.12
CA ASN A 625 18.79 4.92 -22.75
C ASN A 625 19.24 4.64 -24.21
N THR A 626 20.36 5.23 -24.65
CA THR A 626 20.98 5.00 -25.99
C THR A 626 22.50 4.77 -25.86
N ASN A 627 23.15 4.35 -26.95
CA ASN A 627 24.61 4.31 -27.04
C ASN A 627 25.23 5.65 -27.51
N ILE A 628 24.48 6.75 -27.48
CA ILE A 628 24.97 8.05 -27.91
C ILE A 628 26.00 8.57 -26.90
N HIS A 629 27.20 8.88 -27.35
CA HIS A 629 28.28 9.34 -26.46
C HIS A 629 28.44 10.86 -26.38
N TYR A 630 27.96 11.56 -27.41
CA TYR A 630 28.01 13.02 -27.51
C TYR A 630 26.63 13.57 -27.90
N ILE A 631 26.14 14.58 -27.19
CA ILE A 631 24.86 15.25 -27.44
C ILE A 631 24.98 16.72 -27.04
N GLN A 632 24.16 17.60 -27.63
CA GLN A 632 24.07 18.99 -27.22
C GLN A 632 23.21 19.14 -25.95
N PRO A 633 23.55 20.03 -25.00
CA PRO A 633 22.82 20.14 -23.73
C PRO A 633 21.32 20.43 -23.86
N ARG A 634 20.91 21.25 -24.83
CA ARG A 634 19.49 21.52 -25.13
C ARG A 634 19.08 20.66 -26.33
N ALA A 635 18.65 19.42 -26.06
CA ALA A 635 18.42 18.42 -27.10
C ALA A 635 17.27 18.74 -28.07
N PHE A 636 16.26 19.51 -27.64
CA PHE A 636 15.20 20.02 -28.51
C PHE A 636 15.72 21.05 -29.53
N GLU A 637 16.81 21.74 -29.22
CA GLU A 637 17.45 22.69 -30.12
C GLU A 637 18.53 22.03 -30.98
N ARG A 638 18.71 22.54 -32.19
CA ARG A 638 19.76 22.15 -33.13
C ARG A 638 21.13 22.55 -32.60
N ILE A 639 22.16 21.90 -33.14
CA ILE A 639 23.55 22.18 -32.79
C ILE A 639 23.95 23.56 -33.32
N HIS A 640 24.32 24.47 -32.43
CA HIS A 640 24.77 25.82 -32.76
C HIS A 640 25.81 26.33 -31.74
N LEU A 641 26.34 27.55 -31.94
CA LEU A 641 27.26 28.19 -31.00
C LEU A 641 26.56 28.42 -29.64
N GLY A 642 27.03 27.80 -28.55
CA GLY A 642 26.36 27.76 -27.25
C GLY A 642 25.33 26.62 -27.06
N ASN A 643 25.29 25.67 -28.00
CA ASN A 643 24.61 24.38 -27.90
C ASN A 643 25.39 23.31 -28.68
N GLU A 644 26.71 23.26 -28.48
CA GLU A 644 27.60 22.31 -29.13
C GLU A 644 27.47 20.90 -28.53
N LEU A 645 27.89 19.88 -29.29
CA LEU A 645 27.98 18.51 -28.81
C LEU A 645 28.99 18.40 -27.64
N GLN A 646 28.55 17.83 -26.53
CA GLN A 646 29.36 17.57 -25.33
C GLN A 646 29.27 16.08 -24.94
N PRO A 647 30.26 15.51 -24.23
CA PRO A 647 30.21 14.13 -23.78
C PRO A 647 29.03 13.90 -22.82
N CYS A 648 28.26 12.82 -22.99
CA CYS A 648 27.14 12.48 -22.09
C CYS A 648 27.53 12.40 -20.60
N ALA A 649 28.81 12.15 -20.29
CA ALA A 649 29.35 12.13 -18.93
C ALA A 649 29.45 13.52 -18.26
N SER A 650 29.37 14.63 -19.01
CA SER A 650 29.36 16.00 -18.43
C SER A 650 27.97 16.50 -18.06
N LEU A 651 26.90 15.81 -18.47
CA LEU A 651 25.52 16.17 -18.12
C LEU A 651 25.19 15.73 -16.68
N PRO A 652 24.44 16.54 -15.92
CA PRO A 652 24.05 16.22 -14.55
C PRO A 652 23.16 14.97 -14.48
N ARG A 653 23.23 14.25 -13.36
CA ARG A 653 22.39 13.08 -13.05
C ARG A 653 21.56 13.34 -11.79
N ILE A 654 20.43 12.64 -11.65
CA ILE A 654 19.74 12.55 -10.36
C ILE A 654 20.65 11.79 -9.37
N ASP A 655 20.77 12.30 -8.15
CA ASP A 655 21.42 11.57 -7.05
C ASP A 655 20.38 10.72 -6.32
N PHE A 656 20.29 9.44 -6.70
CA PHE A 656 19.38 8.51 -6.05
C PHE A 656 19.69 8.29 -4.56
N ASN A 657 20.89 8.59 -4.05
CA ASN A 657 21.19 8.48 -2.62
C ASN A 657 20.27 9.34 -1.74
N LEU A 658 19.64 10.38 -2.30
CA LEU A 658 18.63 11.20 -1.64
C LEU A 658 17.31 10.46 -1.34
N TRP A 659 17.11 9.26 -1.90
CA TRP A 659 16.01 8.34 -1.58
C TRP A 659 16.41 7.22 -0.61
N LYS A 660 17.65 7.22 -0.13
CA LYS A 660 18.12 6.21 0.84
C LYS A 660 17.42 6.40 2.18
N GLU A 661 16.63 5.41 2.58
CA GLU A 661 16.00 5.37 3.89
C GLU A 661 16.96 4.72 4.90
N GLU A 662 17.29 5.44 5.96
CA GLU A 662 17.95 4.84 7.12
C GLU A 662 16.96 3.88 7.78
N VAL A 663 17.26 2.58 7.71
CA VAL A 663 16.54 1.56 8.47
C VAL A 663 16.82 1.80 9.95
N ILE A 664 15.96 2.59 10.60
CA ILE A 664 15.84 2.61 12.06
C ILE A 664 15.16 1.29 12.44
N PRO A 665 15.89 0.28 12.94
CA PRO A 665 15.35 -1.06 13.06
C PRO A 665 14.47 -1.12 14.31
N TYR A 666 13.18 -0.87 14.14
CA TYR A 666 12.18 -1.21 15.16
C TYR A 666 12.23 -2.71 15.46
N ARG A 667 11.88 -3.10 16.69
CA ARG A 667 11.81 -4.51 17.12
C ARG A 667 10.90 -5.29 16.15
N ALA A 668 11.37 -6.41 15.61
CA ALA A 668 10.57 -7.28 14.75
C ALA A 668 9.28 -7.75 15.45
N ILE A 669 8.25 -8.10 14.68
CA ILE A 669 6.97 -8.60 15.24
C ILE A 669 7.10 -10.07 15.68
N ASP A 670 7.90 -10.86 14.99
CA ASP A 670 8.14 -12.27 15.32
C ASP A 670 9.30 -12.49 16.31
N GLY A 671 9.89 -11.41 16.85
CA GLY A 671 10.99 -11.47 17.81
C GLY A 671 12.37 -11.79 17.23
N VAL A 672 12.53 -11.87 15.90
CA VAL A 672 13.84 -12.14 15.28
C VAL A 672 14.84 -10.99 15.52
N CYS A 673 16.13 -11.33 15.63
CA CYS A 673 17.23 -10.39 15.85
C CYS A 673 17.13 -9.53 17.13
N ASN A 674 16.41 -9.99 18.16
CA ASN A 674 16.45 -9.38 19.50
C ASN A 674 17.78 -9.69 20.23
N ASN A 675 18.50 -10.73 19.81
CA ASN A 675 19.87 -11.04 20.22
C ASN A 675 20.82 -11.05 19.01
N LEU A 676 22.06 -10.57 19.17
CA LEU A 676 23.04 -10.44 18.07
C LEU A 676 23.69 -11.77 17.65
N ASN A 677 24.14 -12.60 18.61
CA ASN A 677 24.81 -13.87 18.27
C ASN A 677 23.79 -14.99 18.00
N TYR A 678 22.57 -14.86 18.54
CA TYR A 678 21.51 -15.85 18.42
C TYR A 678 20.24 -15.21 17.84
N PRO A 679 20.23 -14.79 16.56
CA PRO A 679 19.12 -14.01 15.99
C PRO A 679 17.77 -14.73 15.98
N ASN A 680 17.75 -16.07 16.03
CA ASN A 680 16.53 -16.87 16.15
C ASN A 680 16.13 -17.21 17.60
N ALA A 681 17.02 -17.00 18.60
CA ALA A 681 16.68 -17.21 20.00
C ALA A 681 15.84 -16.04 20.51
N GLY A 682 14.62 -16.32 20.97
CA GLY A 682 13.61 -15.30 21.25
C GLY A 682 12.44 -15.28 20.25
N ARG A 683 12.62 -15.88 19.07
CA ARG A 683 11.67 -15.81 17.95
C ARG A 683 10.42 -16.67 18.18
N ALA A 684 9.30 -16.22 17.64
CA ALA A 684 8.07 -16.98 17.50
C ALA A 684 8.27 -18.29 16.70
N VAL A 685 7.45 -19.30 16.99
CA VAL A 685 7.46 -20.62 16.34
C VAL A 685 8.83 -21.31 16.46
N THR A 686 9.39 -21.35 17.67
CA THR A 686 10.66 -22.02 18.00
C THR A 686 10.46 -23.08 19.08
N THR A 687 11.44 -23.96 19.31
CA THR A 687 11.39 -24.91 20.43
C THR A 687 11.62 -24.19 21.76
N PHE A 688 10.96 -24.66 22.83
CA PHE A 688 11.32 -24.21 24.18
C PHE A 688 12.78 -24.60 24.49
N ALA A 689 13.47 -23.73 25.25
CA ALA A 689 14.74 -24.08 25.86
C ALA A 689 14.52 -25.11 26.99
N ARG A 690 15.62 -25.71 27.44
CA ARG A 690 15.66 -26.65 28.56
C ARG A 690 16.53 -26.07 29.68
N ILE A 691 16.14 -26.27 30.94
CA ILE A 691 16.98 -26.01 32.12
C ILE A 691 17.85 -27.24 32.39
N THR A 692 17.25 -28.43 32.30
CA THR A 692 17.94 -29.73 32.49
C THR A 692 17.78 -30.61 31.25
N LEU A 693 18.63 -31.63 31.10
CA LEU A 693 18.43 -32.61 30.03
C LEU A 693 17.07 -33.32 30.19
N PRO A 694 16.29 -33.49 29.11
CA PRO A 694 14.99 -34.15 29.20
C PRO A 694 15.16 -35.60 29.66
N THR A 695 14.22 -36.07 30.47
CA THR A 695 14.22 -37.44 30.99
C THR A 695 12.97 -38.17 30.49
N TYR A 696 13.18 -39.16 29.63
CA TYR A 696 12.14 -40.01 29.03
C TYR A 696 12.47 -41.48 29.31
N ASP A 697 11.47 -42.37 29.28
CA ASP A 697 11.66 -43.81 29.58
C ASP A 697 12.55 -44.54 28.55
N HIS A 698 12.61 -44.01 27.33
CA HIS A 698 13.44 -44.50 26.22
C HIS A 698 14.20 -43.37 25.52
N ASP A 699 14.51 -42.29 26.26
CA ASP A 699 15.24 -41.10 25.81
C ASP A 699 14.62 -40.26 24.67
N ILE A 700 13.53 -40.70 24.03
CA ILE A 700 12.88 -39.99 22.91
C ILE A 700 11.65 -39.19 23.36
N ASP A 701 10.47 -39.80 23.53
CA ASP A 701 9.21 -39.11 23.87
C ASP A 701 8.27 -39.87 24.84
N ILE A 702 8.59 -41.10 25.28
CA ILE A 702 7.76 -41.86 26.21
C ILE A 702 7.95 -41.32 27.64
N VAL A 703 6.82 -40.98 28.25
CA VAL A 703 6.62 -40.50 29.62
C VAL A 703 7.57 -41.16 30.63
N ARG A 704 8.29 -40.34 31.39
CA ARG A 704 9.26 -40.78 32.41
C ARG A 704 8.69 -41.82 33.40
N LYS A 705 9.43 -42.92 33.59
CA LYS A 705 9.23 -43.87 34.70
C LYS A 705 10.10 -43.51 35.92
N GLY A 706 9.83 -44.16 37.05
CA GLY A 706 10.67 -44.08 38.24
C GLY A 706 12.06 -44.66 38.00
N SER A 707 12.98 -44.34 38.91
CA SER A 707 14.37 -44.81 38.93
C SER A 707 14.52 -46.34 39.05
N ASP A 708 13.43 -47.06 39.36
CA ASP A 708 13.34 -48.54 39.34
C ASP A 708 12.65 -49.09 38.07
N TYR A 709 12.52 -48.28 37.01
CA TYR A 709 11.83 -48.57 35.75
C TYR A 709 10.33 -48.92 35.86
N ARG A 710 9.68 -48.56 36.98
CA ARG A 710 8.23 -48.73 37.16
C ARG A 710 7.47 -47.42 36.93
N SER A 711 6.19 -47.51 36.59
CA SER A 711 5.32 -46.33 36.42
C SER A 711 5.31 -45.45 37.67
N LEU A 712 5.49 -44.14 37.45
CA LEU A 712 5.33 -43.13 38.51
C LEU A 712 3.89 -43.11 39.04
N PRO A 713 3.65 -42.63 40.27
CA PRO A 713 2.30 -42.55 40.85
C PRO A 713 1.34 -41.74 39.97
N LEU A 714 0.07 -42.16 39.90
CA LEU A 714 -0.96 -41.46 39.12
C LEU A 714 -1.04 -39.99 39.55
N ALA A 715 -1.04 -39.06 38.59
CA ALA A 715 -1.05 -37.62 38.85
C ALA A 715 -2.21 -37.21 39.77
N ARG A 716 -3.42 -37.75 39.52
CA ARG A 716 -4.60 -37.50 40.34
C ARG A 716 -4.48 -38.01 41.78
N ASN A 717 -3.84 -39.16 42.00
CA ASN A 717 -3.60 -39.66 43.36
C ASN A 717 -2.67 -38.73 44.14
N LEU A 718 -1.66 -38.15 43.49
CA LEU A 718 -0.78 -37.15 44.09
C LEU A 718 -1.56 -35.87 44.43
N VAL A 719 -2.41 -35.37 43.52
CA VAL A 719 -3.26 -34.20 43.77
C VAL A 719 -4.20 -34.42 44.97
N VAL A 720 -4.91 -35.54 45.00
CA VAL A 720 -5.84 -35.88 46.10
C VAL A 720 -5.10 -36.08 47.43
N TYR A 721 -3.87 -36.63 47.42
CA TYR A 721 -3.13 -36.92 48.65
C TYR A 721 -2.39 -35.72 49.24
N PHE A 722 -1.94 -34.77 48.41
CA PHE A 722 -1.12 -33.63 48.84
C PHE A 722 -1.86 -32.28 48.85
N PHE A 723 -2.80 -32.04 47.93
CA PHE A 723 -3.31 -30.69 47.66
C PHE A 723 -4.84 -30.55 47.78
N TYR A 724 -5.60 -31.64 47.83
CA TYR A 724 -7.05 -31.60 48.09
C TYR A 724 -7.32 -31.29 49.57
N ASN A 725 -8.14 -30.26 49.85
CA ASN A 725 -8.48 -29.77 51.19
C ASN A 725 -7.26 -29.55 52.12
N THR A 726 -6.11 -29.18 51.55
CA THR A 726 -4.85 -28.98 52.27
C THR A 726 -4.18 -27.71 51.73
N SER A 727 -3.78 -26.78 52.60
CA SER A 727 -2.98 -25.63 52.18
C SER A 727 -1.49 -25.90 52.42
N ILE A 728 -0.66 -25.55 51.44
CA ILE A 728 0.80 -25.59 51.61
C ILE A 728 1.28 -24.60 52.69
N TYR A 729 0.43 -23.61 53.03
CA TYR A 729 0.68 -22.64 54.08
C TYR A 729 0.16 -23.06 55.46
N ASP A 730 -0.52 -24.20 55.65
CA ASP A 730 -1.15 -24.57 56.93
C ASP A 730 -0.15 -24.62 58.11
N THR A 731 1.14 -24.85 57.84
CA THR A 731 2.21 -24.87 58.85
C THR A 731 2.84 -23.49 59.10
N TYR A 732 2.67 -22.52 58.20
CA TYR A 732 3.39 -21.24 58.16
C TYR A 732 2.51 -20.01 57.87
N ALA A 733 1.17 -20.14 57.92
CA ALA A 733 0.24 -19.07 57.54
C ALA A 733 0.44 -17.77 58.34
N GLU A 734 0.81 -17.89 59.63
CA GLU A 734 1.14 -16.74 60.51
C GLU A 734 2.39 -15.96 60.07
N GLN A 735 3.24 -16.53 59.20
CA GLN A 735 4.45 -15.90 58.67
C GLN A 735 4.20 -15.13 57.36
N LEU A 736 3.02 -15.26 56.74
CA LEU A 736 2.70 -14.57 55.49
C LEU A 736 2.50 -13.06 55.73
N ASN A 737 3.13 -12.24 54.89
CA ASN A 737 2.95 -10.78 54.95
C ASN A 737 1.59 -10.35 54.35
N TYR A 738 0.55 -10.39 55.17
CA TYR A 738 -0.80 -9.93 54.81
C TYR A 738 -0.91 -8.43 54.52
N GLU A 739 0.04 -7.59 54.97
CA GLU A 739 0.03 -6.16 54.65
C GLU A 739 0.41 -5.88 53.19
N ARG A 740 1.15 -6.80 52.57
CA ARG A 740 1.63 -6.70 51.19
C ARG A 740 1.05 -7.79 50.28
N MET A 741 -0.15 -8.29 50.62
CA MET A 741 -0.81 -9.37 49.90
C MET A 741 -1.25 -8.94 48.48
N PRO A 742 -0.83 -9.64 47.41
CA PRO A 742 -1.28 -9.36 46.06
C PRO A 742 -2.79 -9.48 45.90
N ASN A 743 -3.34 -8.73 44.94
CA ASN A 743 -4.75 -8.78 44.58
C ASN A 743 -4.97 -9.56 43.26
N MET A 744 -6.22 -9.69 42.85
CA MET A 744 -6.59 -10.37 41.61
C MET A 744 -6.08 -9.65 40.35
N ALA A 745 -5.84 -8.34 40.39
CA ALA A 745 -5.20 -7.63 39.29
C ALA A 745 -3.79 -8.21 39.01
N ALA A 746 -2.98 -8.39 40.07
CA ALA A 746 -1.66 -8.99 39.97
C ALA A 746 -1.71 -10.44 39.46
N LEU A 747 -2.67 -11.22 39.98
CA LEU A 747 -2.81 -12.61 39.59
C LEU A 747 -3.20 -12.79 38.13
N ILE A 748 -4.16 -12.04 37.61
CA ILE A 748 -4.55 -12.15 36.19
C ILE A 748 -3.47 -11.54 35.28
N PHE A 749 -2.76 -10.50 35.72
CA PHE A 749 -1.59 -9.99 34.99
C PHE A 749 -0.50 -11.05 34.81
N SER A 750 -0.33 -11.98 35.75
CA SER A 750 0.57 -13.13 35.54
C SER A 750 0.19 -13.95 34.30
N GLN A 751 -1.10 -14.16 34.02
CA GLN A 751 -1.55 -14.88 32.82
C GLN A 751 -1.21 -14.10 31.54
N VAL A 752 -1.31 -12.76 31.56
CA VAL A 752 -0.88 -11.90 30.45
C VAL A 752 0.61 -12.12 30.17
N VAL A 753 1.46 -12.08 31.20
CA VAL A 753 2.91 -12.35 31.10
C VAL A 753 3.17 -13.76 30.55
N ALA A 754 2.49 -14.78 31.07
CA ALA A 754 2.61 -16.15 30.60
C ALA A 754 2.20 -16.31 29.13
N HIS A 755 1.19 -15.56 28.68
CA HIS A 755 0.67 -15.66 27.32
C HIS A 755 1.54 -14.90 26.31
N ASP A 756 2.20 -13.83 26.76
CA ASP A 756 3.13 -13.05 25.96
C ASP A 756 4.36 -13.84 25.54
N ILE A 757 4.98 -14.57 26.47
CA ILE A 757 6.24 -15.32 26.23
C ILE A 757 6.07 -16.84 26.09
N THR A 758 4.84 -17.36 26.14
CA THR A 758 4.53 -18.80 25.97
C THR A 758 3.22 -19.04 25.22
N GLN A 759 3.24 -19.91 24.21
CA GLN A 759 2.05 -20.49 23.59
C GLN A 759 2.39 -21.91 23.09
N LYS A 760 2.00 -22.94 23.85
CA LYS A 760 2.22 -24.34 23.48
C LYS A 760 1.34 -24.72 22.29
N LEU A 761 1.93 -25.34 21.26
CA LEU A 761 1.17 -26.00 20.21
C LEU A 761 0.66 -27.37 20.71
N ILE A 762 -0.59 -27.70 20.39
CA ILE A 762 -1.26 -28.95 20.78
C ILE A 762 -1.47 -29.76 19.51
N THR A 763 -1.22 -31.07 19.55
CA THR A 763 -1.30 -31.90 18.34
C THR A 763 -2.69 -31.91 17.73
N GLN A 764 -2.76 -31.70 16.41
CA GLN A 764 -4.01 -31.70 15.64
C GLN A 764 -4.10 -32.94 14.75
N ASN A 765 -5.28 -33.55 14.66
CA ASN A 765 -5.53 -34.67 13.77
C ASN A 765 -6.51 -34.25 12.66
N PRO A 766 -6.03 -33.82 11.47
CA PRO A 766 -6.88 -33.37 10.38
C PRO A 766 -7.66 -34.51 9.67
N TYR A 767 -7.50 -35.78 10.08
CA TYR A 767 -8.06 -36.95 9.42
C TYR A 767 -9.02 -37.79 10.29
N SER A 768 -9.40 -37.32 11.49
CA SER A 768 -10.29 -38.07 12.41
C SER A 768 -11.62 -37.37 12.66
N GLU A 769 -12.71 -37.96 12.17
CA GLU A 769 -14.10 -37.58 12.56
C GLU A 769 -14.39 -37.84 14.05
N LYS A 770 -13.56 -38.63 14.73
CA LYS A 770 -13.71 -38.99 16.16
C LYS A 770 -12.86 -38.15 17.11
N GLY A 771 -12.07 -37.20 16.61
CA GLY A 771 -11.12 -36.41 17.41
C GLY A 771 -9.89 -37.19 17.87
N ILE A 772 -9.14 -36.59 18.81
CA ILE A 772 -8.02 -37.21 19.55
C ILE A 772 -8.54 -37.56 20.95
N GLN A 773 -8.49 -38.83 21.33
CA GLN A 773 -8.94 -39.33 22.64
C GLN A 773 -8.13 -40.56 23.07
N CYS A 774 -8.00 -40.74 24.38
CA CYS A 774 -7.39 -41.87 25.07
C CYS A 774 -8.28 -42.42 26.19
N CYS A 775 -9.42 -41.76 26.46
CA CYS A 775 -10.49 -42.26 27.32
C CYS A 775 -11.64 -42.88 26.51
N ALA A 776 -12.29 -43.89 27.08
CA ALA A 776 -13.53 -44.45 26.55
C ALA A 776 -14.69 -43.45 26.65
N ARG A 777 -15.73 -43.62 25.81
CA ARG A 777 -16.93 -42.75 25.75
C ARG A 777 -17.48 -42.41 27.14
N ARG A 778 -17.76 -41.12 27.39
CA ARG A 778 -18.14 -40.54 28.71
C ARG A 778 -17.05 -40.68 29.79
N ASN A 779 -15.79 -40.81 29.39
CA ASN A 779 -14.63 -40.78 30.28
C ASN A 779 -14.63 -41.91 31.33
N LEU A 780 -15.29 -43.04 31.04
CA LEU A 780 -15.54 -44.14 31.97
C LEU A 780 -14.28 -44.94 32.38
N ARG A 781 -13.29 -45.03 31.48
CA ARG A 781 -12.02 -45.76 31.66
C ARG A 781 -11.01 -45.32 30.61
N VAL A 782 -9.75 -45.68 30.80
CA VAL A 782 -8.70 -45.60 29.76
C VAL A 782 -9.02 -46.57 28.61
N LEU A 783 -8.68 -46.21 27.37
CA LEU A 783 -8.77 -47.11 26.22
C LEU A 783 -7.70 -48.21 26.25
N PRO A 784 -7.96 -49.39 25.65
CA PRO A 784 -6.92 -50.38 25.36
C PRO A 784 -5.76 -49.79 24.56
N GLU A 785 -4.56 -50.37 24.71
CA GLU A 785 -3.32 -49.87 24.08
C GLU A 785 -3.39 -49.84 22.54
N ASP A 786 -4.15 -50.76 21.94
CA ASP A 786 -4.43 -50.85 20.50
C ASP A 786 -5.50 -49.85 20.00
N GLU A 787 -6.33 -49.30 20.90
CA GLU A 787 -7.31 -48.24 20.60
C GLU A 787 -6.80 -46.83 20.97
N LEU A 788 -5.68 -46.72 21.71
CA LEU A 788 -5.20 -45.47 22.29
C LEU A 788 -4.50 -44.59 21.22
N ASN A 789 -4.97 -43.36 21.07
CA ASN A 789 -4.35 -42.42 20.15
C ASN A 789 -3.00 -41.91 20.70
N SER A 790 -1.90 -42.07 19.96
CA SER A 790 -0.55 -41.69 20.37
C SER A 790 -0.33 -40.19 20.63
N ALA A 791 -1.25 -39.33 20.16
CA ALA A 791 -1.29 -37.90 20.47
C ALA A 791 -2.09 -37.57 21.75
N CYS A 792 -2.52 -38.57 22.52
CA CYS A 792 -3.25 -38.42 23.78
C CYS A 792 -2.56 -39.20 24.91
N ILE A 793 -2.57 -38.64 26.10
CA ILE A 793 -2.07 -39.27 27.33
C ILE A 793 -3.16 -39.19 28.42
N PRO A 794 -3.60 -40.32 28.99
CA PRO A 794 -4.73 -40.33 29.92
C PRO A 794 -4.30 -39.97 31.35
N ILE A 795 -5.07 -39.12 32.04
CA ILE A 795 -5.07 -39.10 33.51
C ILE A 795 -6.02 -40.20 33.98
N GLU A 796 -5.47 -41.31 34.44
CA GLU A 796 -6.26 -42.39 35.07
C GLU A 796 -6.79 -41.93 36.44
N ILE A 797 -8.08 -42.19 36.68
CA ILE A 797 -8.76 -41.82 37.92
C ILE A 797 -8.99 -43.09 38.77
N SER A 798 -8.48 -43.08 40.01
CA SER A 798 -8.64 -44.21 40.92
C SER A 798 -10.12 -44.48 41.24
N PRO A 799 -10.54 -45.76 41.38
CA PRO A 799 -11.83 -46.14 41.96
C PRO A 799 -12.08 -45.63 43.39
N ARG A 800 -11.08 -45.03 44.04
CA ARG A 800 -11.18 -44.39 45.36
C ARG A 800 -11.16 -42.86 45.31
N ASP A 801 -11.20 -42.23 44.13
CA ASP A 801 -11.21 -40.78 44.01
C ASP A 801 -12.48 -40.19 44.67
N PRO A 802 -12.35 -39.23 45.60
CA PRO A 802 -13.47 -38.73 46.39
C PRO A 802 -14.46 -37.86 45.61
N ILE A 803 -14.11 -37.41 44.39
CA ILE A 803 -14.89 -36.48 43.56
C ILE A 803 -15.33 -37.15 42.26
N TYR A 804 -14.40 -37.57 41.41
CA TYR A 804 -14.67 -38.00 40.04
C TYR A 804 -15.51 -39.30 39.96
N GLN A 805 -15.39 -40.18 40.96
CA GLN A 805 -16.22 -41.39 41.05
C GLN A 805 -17.72 -41.07 41.21
N ARG A 806 -18.09 -39.93 41.80
CA ARG A 806 -19.51 -39.50 41.94
C ARG A 806 -20.15 -39.20 40.58
N TYR A 807 -19.33 -38.91 39.57
CA TYR A 807 -19.73 -38.59 38.21
C TYR A 807 -19.44 -39.74 37.22
N SER A 808 -19.06 -40.92 37.73
CA SER A 808 -18.64 -42.08 36.93
C SER A 808 -17.45 -41.79 35.99
N VAL A 809 -16.54 -40.89 36.38
CA VAL A 809 -15.34 -40.56 35.59
C VAL A 809 -14.16 -41.41 36.05
N GLY A 810 -13.63 -42.24 35.14
CA GLY A 810 -12.46 -43.11 35.33
C GLY A 810 -11.20 -42.66 34.59
N CYS A 811 -11.30 -41.66 33.71
CA CYS A 811 -10.20 -41.18 32.86
C CYS A 811 -10.40 -39.70 32.47
N ILE A 812 -9.35 -38.93 32.25
CA ILE A 812 -9.42 -37.59 31.63
C ILE A 812 -8.44 -37.51 30.45
N ASP A 813 -8.93 -37.13 29.27
CA ASP A 813 -8.11 -36.95 28.08
C ASP A 813 -7.16 -35.76 28.22
N VAL A 814 -5.87 -35.96 27.98
CA VAL A 814 -4.90 -34.88 27.80
C VAL A 814 -4.25 -35.03 26.43
N ILE A 815 -4.54 -34.09 25.52
CA ILE A 815 -3.87 -34.04 24.23
C ILE A 815 -2.42 -33.58 24.44
N ARG A 816 -1.48 -34.29 23.83
CA ARG A 816 -0.04 -34.04 23.91
C ARG A 816 0.33 -32.75 23.18
N SER A 817 1.45 -32.15 23.56
CA SER A 817 1.99 -30.98 22.86
C SER A 817 2.66 -31.38 21.55
N GLU A 818 2.60 -30.54 20.53
CA GLU A 818 3.38 -30.76 19.30
C GLU A 818 4.87 -30.74 19.61
N THR A 819 5.60 -31.66 18.97
CA THR A 819 7.05 -31.80 19.12
C THR A 819 7.74 -31.81 17.77
N ILE A 820 8.96 -31.25 17.73
CA ILE A 820 9.88 -31.50 16.62
C ILE A 820 10.80 -32.65 17.04
N SER A 821 10.70 -33.76 16.31
CA SER A 821 11.84 -34.67 16.13
C SER A 821 12.63 -34.14 14.93
N PRO A 822 13.94 -33.84 15.05
CA PRO A 822 14.70 -33.21 14.00
C PRO A 822 14.79 -34.12 12.77
N TYR A 823 14.28 -33.62 11.64
CA TYR A 823 14.05 -34.33 10.38
C TYR A 823 15.04 -35.49 10.08
N GLY A 824 14.60 -36.71 10.41
CA GLY A 824 14.88 -37.92 9.65
C GLY A 824 16.20 -38.67 9.85
N LYS A 825 17.16 -38.22 10.69
CA LYS A 825 18.47 -38.95 10.83
C LYS A 825 19.09 -39.07 12.24
N THR A 826 18.49 -38.55 13.31
CA THR A 826 19.06 -38.72 14.68
C THR A 826 18.00 -39.03 15.74
N LEU A 827 18.23 -40.11 16.52
CA LEU A 827 17.48 -40.43 17.73
C LEU A 827 17.78 -39.37 18.78
N SER A 828 16.84 -38.46 19.04
CA SER A 828 17.00 -37.38 20.01
C SER A 828 15.70 -37.07 20.73
N ALA A 829 15.81 -36.60 21.98
CA ALA A 829 14.69 -36.33 22.85
C ALA A 829 13.75 -35.25 22.29
N ALA A 830 12.45 -35.48 22.40
CA ALA A 830 11.41 -34.62 21.85
C ALA A 830 11.46 -33.19 22.43
N GLN A 831 11.34 -32.19 21.55
CA GLN A 831 11.32 -30.77 21.92
C GLN A 831 9.96 -30.16 21.59
N GLN A 832 9.27 -29.64 22.60
CA GLN A 832 7.97 -29.00 22.43
C GLN A 832 8.10 -27.60 21.83
N MET A 833 7.11 -27.22 21.02
CA MET A 833 7.09 -25.95 20.31
C MET A 833 6.40 -24.81 21.07
N ASN A 834 7.01 -23.63 21.01
CA ASN A 834 6.49 -22.34 21.44
C ASN A 834 6.10 -21.50 20.22
N ARG A 835 4.81 -21.17 20.07
CA ARG A 835 4.32 -20.31 18.97
C ARG A 835 4.44 -18.81 19.28
N ALA A 836 4.43 -18.42 20.55
CA ALA A 836 4.68 -17.04 20.97
C ALA A 836 6.15 -16.65 20.77
N THR A 837 6.45 -15.36 20.75
CA THR A 837 7.82 -14.88 21.02
C THR A 837 8.24 -15.34 22.43
N ALA A 838 9.53 -15.22 22.75
CA ALA A 838 10.02 -15.47 24.11
C ALA A 838 10.45 -14.18 24.83
N ILE A 839 10.20 -13.00 24.25
CA ILE A 839 10.55 -11.70 24.84
C ILE A 839 9.28 -10.99 25.31
N PRO A 840 9.26 -10.28 26.46
CA PRO A 840 8.09 -9.50 26.87
C PRO A 840 7.91 -8.30 25.93
N ASP A 841 7.09 -8.45 24.90
CA ASP A 841 6.94 -7.52 23.77
C ASP A 841 5.48 -7.26 23.36
N LEU A 842 4.52 -7.60 24.24
CA LEU A 842 3.08 -7.43 24.00
C LEU A 842 2.60 -8.13 22.71
N SER A 843 3.19 -9.28 22.37
CA SER A 843 2.64 -10.25 21.41
C SER A 843 1.17 -10.60 21.69
N VAL A 844 0.70 -10.53 22.95
CA VAL A 844 -0.75 -10.63 23.27
C VAL A 844 -1.61 -9.55 22.60
N VAL A 845 -1.04 -8.38 22.30
CA VAL A 845 -1.69 -7.24 21.62
C VAL A 845 -1.36 -7.22 20.14
N TYR A 846 -0.08 -7.40 19.78
CA TYR A 846 0.43 -7.20 18.42
C TYR A 846 0.52 -8.49 17.59
N GLY A 847 0.33 -9.65 18.21
CA GLY A 847 0.55 -10.94 17.57
C GLY A 847 2.03 -11.27 17.40
N SER A 848 2.32 -12.53 17.07
CA SER A 848 3.69 -13.02 16.90
C SER A 848 4.10 -13.20 15.42
N THR A 849 3.28 -12.70 14.49
CA THR A 849 3.61 -12.62 13.05
C THR A 849 3.15 -11.28 12.47
N LYS A 850 3.77 -10.84 11.36
CA LYS A 850 3.33 -9.61 10.65
C LYS A 850 1.88 -9.71 10.17
N VAL A 851 1.43 -10.89 9.75
CA VAL A 851 0.04 -11.14 9.31
C VAL A 851 -0.96 -10.95 10.46
N ASP A 852 -0.63 -11.43 11.66
CA ASP A 852 -1.48 -11.24 12.84
C ASP A 852 -1.58 -9.74 13.19
N SER A 853 -0.43 -9.05 13.25
CA SER A 853 -0.32 -7.61 13.54
C SER A 853 -1.10 -6.76 12.55
N ASP A 854 -0.82 -6.91 11.25
CA ASP A 854 -1.47 -6.17 10.17
C ASP A 854 -2.98 -6.42 10.15
N GLY A 855 -3.39 -7.65 10.46
CA GLY A 855 -4.79 -8.01 10.62
C GLY A 855 -5.53 -7.23 11.71
N MET A 856 -4.83 -6.70 12.72
CA MET A 856 -5.41 -5.91 13.81
C MET A 856 -5.30 -4.39 13.63
N ARG A 857 -4.62 -3.90 12.59
CA ARG A 857 -4.41 -2.47 12.34
C ARG A 857 -5.57 -1.84 11.56
N THR A 858 -5.78 -0.54 11.75
CA THR A 858 -6.68 0.26 10.91
C THR A 858 -6.00 0.82 9.67
N PHE A 859 -4.66 0.79 9.62
CA PHE A 859 -3.82 1.52 8.65
C PHE A 859 -4.18 3.02 8.55
N SER A 860 -4.65 3.60 9.66
CA SER A 860 -5.01 5.02 9.76
C SER A 860 -4.65 5.61 11.12
N GLY A 861 -3.59 6.42 11.15
CA GLY A 861 -3.13 7.17 12.32
C GLY A 861 -2.35 6.34 13.35
N GLY A 862 -1.77 5.22 12.92
CA GLY A 862 -1.00 4.29 13.74
C GLY A 862 -1.87 3.51 14.73
N ARG A 863 -3.11 3.17 14.38
CA ARG A 863 -4.12 2.63 15.31
C ARG A 863 -4.45 1.15 15.09
N LEU A 864 -4.93 0.52 16.17
CA LEU A 864 -5.52 -0.81 16.19
C LEU A 864 -7.06 -0.74 16.02
N GLN A 865 -7.63 -1.78 15.44
CA GLN A 865 -9.08 -1.99 15.32
C GLN A 865 -9.70 -2.21 16.70
N MET A 866 -10.88 -1.63 16.93
CA MET A 866 -11.67 -1.77 18.15
C MET A 866 -13.16 -1.81 17.79
N SER A 867 -13.99 -2.37 18.68
CA SER A 867 -15.45 -2.36 18.51
C SER A 867 -16.06 -0.99 18.79
N SER A 868 -17.37 -0.83 18.53
CA SER A 868 -18.15 0.36 18.90
C SER A 868 -18.11 0.66 20.40
N ASP A 869 -17.96 -0.36 21.22
CA ASP A 869 -18.05 -0.29 22.68
C ASP A 869 -16.67 -0.08 23.32
N ASP A 870 -15.66 0.26 22.49
CA ASP A 870 -14.25 0.50 22.87
C ASP A 870 -13.61 -0.71 23.60
N ILE A 871 -14.00 -1.92 23.17
CA ILE A 871 -13.40 -3.20 23.56
C ILE A 871 -12.75 -3.90 22.34
N LEU A 872 -12.24 -5.11 22.52
CA LEU A 872 -11.63 -5.90 21.44
C LEU A 872 -12.62 -6.11 20.27
N PRO A 873 -12.15 -6.06 19.01
CA PRO A 873 -12.98 -6.35 17.85
C PRO A 873 -13.38 -7.85 17.82
N GLU A 874 -14.55 -8.18 17.29
CA GLU A 874 -14.97 -9.58 17.10
C GLU A 874 -14.37 -10.19 15.82
N THR A 875 -14.15 -11.50 15.81
CA THR A 875 -13.81 -12.23 14.57
C THR A 875 -15.02 -12.27 13.61
N PRO A 876 -14.80 -12.21 12.28
CA PRO A 876 -15.88 -12.43 11.31
C PRO A 876 -16.66 -13.72 11.59
N ASN A 877 -17.99 -13.65 11.50
CA ASN A 877 -18.92 -14.75 11.82
C ASN A 877 -18.91 -15.21 13.29
N CYS A 878 -18.70 -14.31 14.26
CA CYS A 878 -18.89 -14.63 15.67
C CYS A 878 -20.31 -15.12 16.00
N THR A 879 -20.43 -16.38 16.42
CA THR A 879 -21.68 -17.00 16.91
C THR A 879 -21.61 -17.43 18.37
N SER A 880 -20.44 -17.29 19.02
CA SER A 880 -20.21 -17.69 20.41
C SER A 880 -20.16 -16.49 21.38
N ASN A 881 -20.09 -16.76 22.68
CA ASN A 881 -19.83 -15.75 23.71
C ASN A 881 -18.33 -15.43 23.89
N ALA A 882 -17.46 -15.96 23.03
CA ALA A 882 -16.01 -15.88 23.16
C ALA A 882 -15.35 -15.95 21.78
N CYS A 883 -15.22 -14.79 21.13
CA CYS A 883 -14.82 -14.64 19.73
C CYS A 883 -14.04 -13.33 19.45
N TYR A 884 -13.46 -12.70 20.48
CA TYR A 884 -12.65 -11.50 20.30
C TYR A 884 -11.35 -11.80 19.55
N ARG A 885 -10.97 -10.89 18.65
CA ARG A 885 -9.73 -10.91 17.90
C ARG A 885 -8.67 -10.10 18.66
N SER A 886 -7.51 -10.70 18.88
CA SER A 886 -6.32 -10.07 19.47
C SER A 886 -5.07 -10.86 19.08
N GLY A 887 -3.89 -10.44 19.52
CA GLY A 887 -2.61 -11.08 19.17
C GLY A 887 -2.46 -12.50 19.69
N ASP A 888 -3.22 -12.87 20.74
CA ASP A 888 -3.28 -14.24 21.24
C ASP A 888 -4.73 -14.72 21.48
N SER A 889 -5.06 -15.88 20.91
CA SER A 889 -6.44 -16.41 20.91
C SER A 889 -6.98 -16.76 22.31
N ARG A 890 -6.11 -16.92 23.31
CA ARG A 890 -6.52 -17.27 24.68
C ARG A 890 -7.16 -16.10 25.42
N ALA A 891 -7.14 -14.88 24.89
CA ALA A 891 -7.97 -13.77 25.36
C ALA A 891 -9.43 -14.22 25.65
N ASN A 892 -9.96 -15.11 24.80
CA ASN A 892 -11.31 -15.65 24.87
C ASN A 892 -11.58 -16.67 25.98
N GLN A 893 -10.56 -17.11 26.73
CA GLN A 893 -10.72 -18.12 27.79
C GLN A 893 -11.60 -17.65 28.94
N THR A 894 -11.47 -16.39 29.35
CA THR A 894 -12.29 -15.75 30.39
C THR A 894 -12.44 -14.25 30.08
N PRO A 895 -13.55 -13.60 30.47
CA PRO A 895 -13.68 -12.14 30.37
C PRO A 895 -12.57 -11.43 31.15
N PHE A 896 -12.11 -12.06 32.23
CA PHE A 896 -10.98 -11.63 33.04
C PHE A 896 -9.68 -11.46 32.24
N LEU A 897 -9.35 -12.39 31.36
CA LEU A 897 -8.15 -12.24 30.54
C LEU A 897 -8.35 -11.21 29.42
N ALA A 898 -9.50 -11.25 28.75
CA ALA A 898 -9.83 -10.33 27.66
C ALA A 898 -9.80 -8.84 28.08
N ILE A 899 -10.10 -8.50 29.33
CA ILE A 899 -10.13 -7.11 29.79
C ILE A 899 -8.74 -6.44 29.73
N TRP A 900 -7.68 -7.18 30.08
CA TRP A 900 -6.31 -6.66 30.02
C TRP A 900 -5.87 -6.39 28.59
N TYR A 901 -6.21 -7.29 27.67
CA TYR A 901 -5.92 -7.14 26.25
C TYR A 901 -6.66 -5.91 25.70
N SER A 902 -7.94 -5.73 26.07
CA SER A 902 -8.71 -4.53 25.75
C SER A 902 -8.08 -3.25 26.29
N LEU A 903 -7.63 -3.22 27.55
CA LEU A 903 -6.97 -2.05 28.14
C LEU A 903 -5.72 -1.63 27.35
N PHE A 904 -4.89 -2.58 26.91
CA PHE A 904 -3.73 -2.28 26.07
C PHE A 904 -4.11 -1.79 24.66
N PHE A 905 -5.18 -2.31 24.05
CA PHE A 905 -5.70 -1.79 22.77
C PHE A 905 -6.17 -0.33 22.90
N ARG A 906 -6.95 -0.01 23.96
CA ARG A 906 -7.38 1.36 24.28
C ARG A 906 -6.18 2.28 24.45
N HIS A 907 -5.18 1.84 25.23
CA HIS A 907 -3.98 2.62 25.52
C HIS A 907 -3.12 2.85 24.28
N HIS A 908 -2.96 1.84 23.41
CA HIS A 908 -2.29 2.00 22.12
C HIS A 908 -2.96 3.10 21.30
N ASN A 909 -4.28 3.00 21.12
CA ASN A 909 -5.04 3.98 20.37
C ASN A 909 -5.05 5.37 21.02
N ARG A 910 -4.90 5.48 22.34
CA ARG A 910 -4.73 6.75 23.04
C ARG A 910 -3.37 7.38 22.74
N VAL A 911 -2.28 6.61 22.89
CA VAL A 911 -0.90 7.08 22.63
C VAL A 911 -0.70 7.43 21.16
N ALA A 912 -1.20 6.61 20.22
CA ALA A 912 -1.13 6.89 18.78
C ALA A 912 -1.75 8.24 18.40
N ARG A 913 -2.93 8.58 18.95
CA ARG A 913 -3.58 9.90 18.74
C ARG A 913 -2.74 11.06 19.29
N ILE A 914 -2.11 10.87 20.45
CA ILE A 914 -1.21 11.88 21.06
C ILE A 914 0.02 12.09 20.17
N LEU A 915 0.67 11.01 19.73
CA LEU A 915 1.83 11.07 18.84
C LEU A 915 1.50 11.69 17.47
N ALA A 916 0.34 11.36 16.87
CA ALA A 916 -0.11 11.97 15.62
C ALA A 916 -0.36 13.48 15.76
N THR A 917 -0.83 13.92 16.93
CA THR A 917 -1.01 15.35 17.24
C THR A 917 0.33 16.06 17.46
N LEU A 918 1.30 15.41 18.11
CA LEU A 918 2.64 15.97 18.35
C LEU A 918 3.53 15.98 17.09
N ASN A 919 3.35 14.99 16.22
CA ASN A 919 4.17 14.72 15.04
C ASN A 919 3.27 14.56 13.80
N SER A 920 2.61 15.65 13.38
CA SER A 920 1.69 15.67 12.23
C SER A 920 2.34 15.37 10.85
N HIS A 921 3.59 14.90 10.84
CA HIS A 921 4.43 14.61 9.69
C HIS A 921 4.89 13.13 9.67
N TRP A 922 4.47 12.34 10.67
CA TRP A 922 4.70 10.89 10.68
C TRP A 922 3.57 10.18 9.95
N ASP A 923 3.93 9.17 9.16
CA ASP A 923 2.99 8.26 8.52
C ASP A 923 2.41 7.22 9.51
N ASP A 924 1.50 6.38 9.02
CA ASP A 924 0.85 5.34 9.82
C ASP A 924 1.84 4.34 10.42
N GLU A 925 2.87 3.94 9.67
CA GLU A 925 3.83 2.93 10.11
C GLU A 925 4.71 3.46 11.24
N LYS A 926 5.24 4.68 11.09
CA LYS A 926 6.04 5.33 12.14
C LYS A 926 5.22 5.60 13.40
N LEU A 927 3.96 6.01 13.26
CA LEU A 927 3.03 6.16 14.38
C LEU A 927 2.77 4.82 15.07
N PHE A 928 2.48 3.76 14.32
CA PHE A 928 2.23 2.41 14.85
C PHE A 928 3.46 1.85 15.59
N GLN A 929 4.64 1.86 14.96
CA GLN A 929 5.85 1.28 15.52
C GLN A 929 6.36 2.06 16.74
N GLU A 930 6.29 3.39 16.74
CA GLU A 930 6.69 4.18 17.91
C GLU A 930 5.70 4.03 19.06
N THR A 931 4.38 3.98 18.78
CA THR A 931 3.37 3.66 19.79
C THR A 931 3.62 2.27 20.39
N ARG A 932 3.87 1.26 19.55
CA ARG A 932 4.24 -0.10 19.98
C ARG A 932 5.50 -0.09 20.84
N ARG A 933 6.56 0.66 20.46
CA ARG A 933 7.81 0.80 21.22
C ARG A 933 7.56 1.36 22.62
N ILE A 934 6.76 2.43 22.74
CA ILE A 934 6.40 3.05 24.03
C ILE A 934 5.59 2.07 24.90
N LEU A 935 4.61 1.38 24.33
CA LEU A 935 3.77 0.45 25.09
C LEU A 935 4.54 -0.77 25.60
N ILE A 936 5.44 -1.32 24.78
CA ILE A 936 6.37 -2.38 25.20
C ILE A 936 7.23 -1.90 26.37
N ALA A 937 7.75 -0.66 26.30
CA ALA A 937 8.55 -0.08 27.37
C ALA A 937 7.78 0.08 28.69
N GLN A 938 6.54 0.56 28.62
CA GLN A 938 5.66 0.70 29.78
C GLN A 938 5.28 -0.67 30.38
N TYR A 939 5.01 -1.67 29.53
CA TYR A 939 4.75 -3.04 29.98
C TYR A 939 5.97 -3.70 30.63
N GLN A 940 7.17 -3.55 30.04
CA GLN A 940 8.43 -4.02 30.64
C GLN A 940 8.72 -3.32 31.96
N HIS A 941 8.45 -2.01 32.08
CA HIS A 941 8.57 -1.30 33.35
C HIS A 941 7.64 -1.89 34.44
N ILE A 942 6.33 -2.02 34.15
CA ILE A 942 5.34 -2.61 35.07
C ILE A 942 5.75 -4.03 35.48
N LEU A 943 6.17 -4.86 34.52
CA LEU A 943 6.58 -6.25 34.78
C LEU A 943 7.71 -6.33 35.82
N TYR A 944 8.79 -5.57 35.62
CA TYR A 944 9.98 -5.69 36.47
C TYR A 944 9.92 -4.84 37.76
N HIS A 945 9.14 -3.75 37.79
CA HIS A 945 9.10 -2.81 38.92
C HIS A 945 7.81 -2.84 39.75
N GLU A 946 6.70 -3.42 39.26
CA GLU A 946 5.47 -3.59 40.04
C GLU A 946 5.06 -5.06 40.22
N PHE A 947 4.99 -5.84 39.14
CA PHE A 947 4.49 -7.22 39.19
C PHE A 947 5.43 -8.16 39.97
N LEU A 948 6.72 -8.22 39.62
CA LEU A 948 7.66 -9.10 40.33
C LEU A 948 7.82 -8.71 41.81
N PRO A 949 7.92 -7.42 42.19
CA PRO A 949 7.95 -7.03 43.60
C PRO A 949 6.68 -7.32 44.39
N ALA A 950 5.53 -7.50 43.75
CA ALA A 950 4.29 -7.91 44.43
C ALA A 950 4.36 -9.36 44.93
N PHE A 951 4.94 -10.27 44.15
CA PHE A 951 5.04 -11.70 44.52
C PHE A 951 6.35 -12.10 45.21
N PHE A 952 7.47 -11.41 44.94
CA PHE A 952 8.81 -11.82 45.38
C PHE A 952 9.54 -10.78 46.28
N GLY A 953 8.90 -9.64 46.59
CA GLY A 953 9.50 -8.55 47.37
C GLY A 953 10.38 -7.60 46.54
N ASN A 954 10.76 -6.46 47.11
CA ASN A 954 11.50 -5.41 46.39
C ASN A 954 12.93 -5.81 46.01
N ASP A 955 13.56 -6.68 46.78
CA ASP A 955 15.00 -6.94 46.69
C ASP A 955 15.39 -7.56 45.34
N VAL A 956 14.45 -8.25 44.69
CA VAL A 956 14.64 -8.87 43.36
C VAL A 956 14.90 -7.85 42.24
N ILE A 957 14.48 -6.59 42.38
CA ILE A 957 14.69 -5.56 41.35
C ILE A 957 16.21 -5.40 41.07
N SER A 958 17.02 -5.45 42.12
CA SER A 958 18.47 -5.33 42.04
C SER A 958 19.12 -6.52 41.29
N SER A 959 18.65 -7.75 41.52
CA SER A 959 19.22 -8.97 40.93
C SER A 959 18.83 -9.17 39.46
N LEU A 960 17.74 -8.56 39.02
CA LEU A 960 17.28 -8.55 37.64
C LEU A 960 17.93 -7.44 36.79
N ASN A 961 18.55 -6.42 37.42
CA ASN A 961 19.17 -5.32 36.70
C ASN A 961 20.54 -5.70 36.11
N VAL A 962 20.51 -6.45 35.00
CA VAL A 962 21.71 -6.94 34.29
C VAL A 962 21.95 -6.20 32.96
N PRO A 963 23.22 -6.02 32.54
CA PRO A 963 23.56 -5.45 31.23
C PRO A 963 23.12 -6.38 30.08
N TYR A 964 23.12 -5.85 28.85
CA TYR A 964 22.93 -6.67 27.66
C TYR A 964 24.11 -7.65 27.48
N SER A 965 23.83 -8.88 27.06
CA SER A 965 24.86 -9.84 26.66
C SER A 965 24.43 -10.59 25.40
N PRO A 966 25.19 -10.49 24.30
CA PRO A 966 24.89 -11.27 23.09
C PRO A 966 25.18 -12.77 23.29
N HIS A 967 25.81 -13.18 24.39
CA HIS A 967 26.05 -14.59 24.70
C HIS A 967 24.91 -15.29 25.46
N ILE A 968 23.89 -14.54 25.90
CA ILE A 968 22.72 -15.10 26.60
C ILE A 968 21.56 -15.31 25.63
N GLN A 969 21.13 -16.56 25.45
CA GLN A 969 19.96 -16.90 24.63
C GLN A 969 18.65 -16.60 25.38
N PRO A 970 17.79 -15.68 24.89
CA PRO A 970 16.54 -15.31 25.54
C PRO A 970 15.35 -16.17 25.08
N THR A 971 15.56 -17.49 24.98
CA THR A 971 14.48 -18.45 24.69
C THR A 971 13.79 -18.87 25.99
N THR A 972 12.45 -18.95 25.99
CA THR A 972 11.69 -19.41 27.15
C THR A 972 11.97 -20.88 27.45
N ALA A 973 12.26 -21.22 28.70
CA ALA A 973 12.42 -22.59 29.17
C ALA A 973 11.08 -23.32 29.28
N ASN A 974 11.08 -24.61 28.93
CA ASN A 974 9.90 -25.46 28.99
C ASN A 974 9.43 -25.66 30.44
N GLU A 975 10.37 -25.79 31.36
CA GLU A 975 10.15 -25.96 32.81
C GLU A 975 9.54 -24.71 33.45
N PHE A 976 9.90 -23.53 32.96
CA PHE A 976 9.23 -22.28 33.30
C PHE A 976 7.78 -22.29 32.80
N ALA A 977 7.57 -22.53 31.50
CA ALA A 977 6.26 -22.43 30.85
C ALA A 977 5.26 -23.55 31.24
N GLY A 978 5.79 -24.70 31.64
CA GLY A 978 5.05 -25.92 31.94
C GLY A 978 5.01 -26.31 33.42
N SER A 979 5.86 -25.75 34.28
CA SER A 979 5.80 -25.99 35.72
C SER A 979 5.89 -24.71 36.55
N ALA A 980 7.04 -24.03 36.60
CA ALA A 980 7.25 -22.98 37.60
C ALA A 980 6.23 -21.82 37.49
N PHE A 981 5.95 -21.33 36.28
CA PHE A 981 4.97 -20.25 36.09
C PHE A 981 3.50 -20.73 36.19
N ARG A 982 3.24 -22.03 36.37
CA ARG A 982 1.90 -22.55 36.70
C ARG A 982 1.58 -22.44 38.19
N VAL A 983 2.55 -22.09 39.04
CA VAL A 983 2.33 -21.83 40.47
C VAL A 983 1.22 -20.81 40.71
N PHE A 984 1.03 -19.85 39.79
CA PHE A 984 -0.04 -18.87 39.89
C PHE A 984 -1.46 -19.49 39.88
N HIS A 985 -1.65 -20.71 39.35
CA HIS A 985 -2.93 -21.42 39.45
C HIS A 985 -3.33 -21.76 40.90
N LEU A 986 -2.38 -21.89 41.83
CA LEU A 986 -2.63 -22.08 43.27
C LEU A 986 -3.46 -20.93 43.86
N PHE A 987 -3.17 -19.71 43.39
CA PHE A 987 -3.73 -18.46 43.92
C PHE A 987 -5.13 -18.13 43.38
N LEU A 988 -5.69 -18.95 42.48
CA LEU A 988 -7.02 -18.74 41.93
C LEU A 988 -8.12 -19.09 42.95
N PRO A 989 -9.07 -18.18 43.22
CA PRO A 989 -10.19 -18.42 44.13
C PRO A 989 -11.32 -19.22 43.46
N ASN A 990 -12.18 -19.83 44.29
CA ASN A 990 -13.44 -20.43 43.80
C ASN A 990 -14.39 -19.39 43.17
N ARG A 991 -14.33 -18.13 43.63
CA ARG A 991 -15.24 -17.05 43.22
C ARG A 991 -14.49 -15.78 42.87
N PHE A 992 -14.95 -15.10 41.83
CA PHE A 992 -14.48 -13.77 41.43
C PHE A 992 -15.48 -12.72 41.87
N VAL A 993 -14.98 -11.55 42.28
CA VAL A 993 -15.74 -10.39 42.75
C VAL A 993 -16.00 -9.43 41.58
N PHE A 994 -17.23 -8.95 41.48
CA PHE A 994 -17.57 -7.73 40.75
C PHE A 994 -17.96 -6.65 41.76
N ALA A 995 -17.54 -5.40 41.53
CA ALA A 995 -17.87 -4.27 42.40
C ALA A 995 -18.46 -3.11 41.59
N ASP A 996 -19.69 -2.70 41.89
CA ASP A 996 -20.34 -1.57 41.23
C ASP A 996 -19.76 -0.21 41.68
N ALA A 997 -20.28 0.89 41.12
CA ALA A 997 -19.82 2.25 41.48
C ALA A 997 -20.24 2.71 42.90
N ARG A 998 -20.99 1.88 43.65
CA ARG A 998 -21.42 2.11 45.04
C ARG A 998 -20.81 1.08 45.99
N ASP A 999 -19.82 0.33 45.53
CA ASP A 999 -19.16 -0.77 46.25
C ASP A 999 -20.07 -1.94 46.67
N ASN A 1000 -21.20 -2.14 45.98
CA ASN A 1000 -21.95 -3.40 46.11
C ASN A 1000 -21.17 -4.54 45.45
N ILE A 1001 -21.04 -5.66 46.17
CA ILE A 1001 -20.27 -6.84 45.73
C ILE A 1001 -21.20 -7.93 45.20
N GLU A 1002 -20.99 -8.34 43.95
CA GLU A 1002 -21.53 -9.58 43.37
C GLU A 1002 -20.39 -10.62 43.25
N THR A 1003 -20.70 -11.92 43.28
CA THR A 1003 -19.68 -12.97 43.03
C THR A 1003 -20.14 -14.06 42.08
N ILE A 1004 -19.24 -14.49 41.19
CA ILE A 1004 -19.46 -15.58 40.24
C ILE A 1004 -18.42 -16.69 40.45
N LEU A 1005 -18.77 -17.96 40.17
CA LEU A 1005 -17.80 -19.05 40.18
C LEU A 1005 -16.85 -18.93 38.99
N LEU A 1006 -15.58 -19.29 39.17
CA LEU A 1006 -14.58 -19.26 38.09
C LEU A 1006 -15.08 -20.06 36.86
N SER A 1007 -15.58 -21.28 37.06
CA SER A 1007 -16.05 -22.14 35.98
C SER A 1007 -17.26 -21.61 35.19
N ASP A 1008 -18.05 -20.68 35.74
CA ASP A 1008 -19.19 -20.05 35.05
C ASP A 1008 -18.76 -18.90 34.12
N THR A 1009 -17.50 -18.45 34.21
CA THR A 1009 -16.95 -17.36 33.37
C THR A 1009 -16.14 -17.87 32.17
N VAL A 1010 -15.84 -19.17 32.14
CA VAL A 1010 -15.02 -19.79 31.10
C VAL A 1010 -15.75 -19.73 29.75
N PHE A 1011 -15.06 -19.23 28.72
CA PHE A 1011 -15.62 -18.96 27.38
C PHE A 1011 -16.86 -18.03 27.37
N ASN A 1012 -17.00 -17.14 28.37
CA ASN A 1012 -18.07 -16.15 28.44
C ASN A 1012 -17.50 -14.71 28.42
N SER A 1013 -16.76 -14.38 27.35
CA SER A 1013 -16.07 -13.08 27.23
C SER A 1013 -17.03 -11.90 26.95
N ARG A 1014 -18.23 -12.14 26.41
CA ARG A 1014 -19.28 -11.10 26.21
C ARG A 1014 -19.69 -10.35 27.48
N MET A 1015 -19.37 -10.87 28.68
CA MET A 1015 -19.55 -10.14 29.95
C MET A 1015 -18.85 -8.78 29.95
N LEU A 1016 -17.82 -8.58 29.13
CA LEU A 1016 -17.15 -7.27 28.97
C LEU A 1016 -18.05 -6.17 28.41
N GLN A 1017 -19.08 -6.49 27.62
CA GLN A 1017 -20.00 -5.50 27.05
C GLN A 1017 -20.86 -4.80 28.12
N THR A 1018 -21.05 -5.43 29.28
CA THR A 1018 -21.94 -4.92 30.34
C THR A 1018 -21.27 -4.73 31.70
N ARG A 1019 -20.17 -5.43 31.98
CA ARG A 1019 -19.54 -5.48 33.32
C ARG A 1019 -18.05 -5.05 33.35
N TYR A 1020 -17.58 -4.31 32.34
CA TYR A 1020 -16.17 -3.90 32.20
C TYR A 1020 -15.58 -3.26 33.48
N ASP A 1021 -16.11 -2.11 33.90
CA ASP A 1021 -15.57 -1.38 35.07
C ASP A 1021 -15.79 -2.15 36.38
N GLU A 1022 -16.83 -2.99 36.46
CA GLU A 1022 -17.18 -3.76 37.65
C GLU A 1022 -16.18 -4.89 37.91
N ILE A 1023 -15.67 -5.50 36.84
CA ILE A 1023 -14.54 -6.45 36.86
C ILE A 1023 -13.27 -5.75 37.34
N LEU A 1024 -12.95 -4.56 36.80
CA LEU A 1024 -11.73 -3.84 37.15
C LEU A 1024 -11.74 -3.32 38.60
N ARG A 1025 -12.89 -2.86 39.13
CA ARG A 1025 -13.02 -2.52 40.56
C ARG A 1025 -12.88 -3.77 41.45
N GLY A 1026 -13.43 -4.91 41.01
CA GLY A 1026 -13.25 -6.20 41.69
C GLY A 1026 -11.79 -6.64 41.77
N TYR A 1027 -11.03 -6.48 40.69
CA TYR A 1027 -9.61 -6.86 40.60
C TYR A 1027 -8.71 -6.22 41.63
N VAL A 1028 -8.85 -4.92 41.83
CA VAL A 1028 -7.98 -4.17 42.73
C VAL A 1028 -8.35 -4.36 44.20
N LYS A 1029 -9.58 -4.83 44.49
CA LYS A 1029 -10.12 -5.06 45.83
C LYS A 1029 -10.02 -6.52 46.30
N GLN A 1030 -10.12 -7.50 45.40
CA GLN A 1030 -10.13 -8.91 45.77
C GLN A 1030 -8.71 -9.45 46.04
N ARG A 1031 -8.50 -10.07 47.21
CA ARG A 1031 -7.27 -10.81 47.56
C ARG A 1031 -7.13 -12.09 46.73
N ILE A 1032 -5.89 -12.49 46.47
CA ILE A 1032 -5.59 -13.85 46.00
C ILE A 1032 -6.00 -14.93 47.02
N ASN A 1033 -6.19 -16.17 46.55
CA ASN A 1033 -6.44 -17.32 47.41
C ASN A 1033 -5.14 -17.83 48.06
N THR A 1034 -5.12 -18.02 49.38
CA THR A 1034 -3.99 -18.63 50.11
C THR A 1034 -4.39 -19.88 50.91
N GLN A 1035 -5.51 -20.53 50.56
CA GLN A 1035 -6.06 -21.70 51.26
C GLN A 1035 -5.76 -23.03 50.54
N GLY A 1036 -4.71 -23.07 49.71
CA GLY A 1036 -4.44 -24.19 48.82
C GLY A 1036 -5.21 -24.10 47.50
N TYR A 1037 -5.10 -25.13 46.65
CA TYR A 1037 -5.78 -25.16 45.37
C TYR A 1037 -7.31 -25.20 45.54
N SER A 1038 -8.02 -24.38 44.79
CA SER A 1038 -9.48 -24.28 44.89
C SER A 1038 -10.19 -25.42 44.13
N ASP A 1039 -11.39 -25.79 44.59
CA ASP A 1039 -12.23 -26.82 43.95
C ASP A 1039 -12.52 -26.52 42.46
N GLU A 1040 -12.63 -25.23 42.13
CA GLU A 1040 -12.83 -24.82 40.75
C GLU A 1040 -11.63 -25.16 39.85
N VAL A 1041 -10.40 -25.10 40.38
CA VAL A 1041 -9.16 -25.43 39.63
C VAL A 1041 -8.89 -26.94 39.60
N LEU A 1042 -9.16 -27.64 40.70
CA LEU A 1042 -8.90 -29.09 40.81
C LEU A 1042 -9.97 -29.97 40.14
N HIS A 1043 -11.19 -29.46 39.94
CA HIS A 1043 -12.33 -30.32 39.58
C HIS A 1043 -13.31 -29.75 38.55
N ARG A 1044 -13.35 -28.43 38.29
CA ARG A 1044 -14.48 -27.79 37.56
C ARG A 1044 -14.08 -26.80 36.47
N ILE A 1045 -12.80 -26.56 36.23
CA ILE A 1045 -12.39 -25.72 35.11
C ILE A 1045 -12.76 -26.45 33.81
N PHE A 1046 -13.34 -25.70 32.85
CA PHE A 1046 -14.00 -26.27 31.66
C PHE A 1046 -15.09 -27.32 31.97
N LYS A 1047 -15.88 -27.13 33.05
CA LYS A 1047 -16.95 -28.08 33.41
C LYS A 1047 -17.97 -28.33 32.30
N ASN A 1048 -18.45 -29.57 32.28
CA ASN A 1048 -19.59 -29.98 31.48
C ASN A 1048 -20.93 -29.56 32.13
N LYS A 1049 -22.05 -29.95 31.52
CA LYS A 1049 -23.41 -29.67 32.02
C LYS A 1049 -23.73 -30.34 33.37
N ASP A 1050 -23.01 -31.40 33.73
CA ASP A 1050 -23.17 -32.13 34.99
C ASP A 1050 -22.36 -31.49 36.13
N GLY A 1051 -21.61 -30.43 35.84
CA GLY A 1051 -20.87 -29.64 36.83
C GLY A 1051 -19.45 -30.13 37.12
N ILE A 1052 -18.96 -31.14 36.40
CA ILE A 1052 -17.61 -31.69 36.54
C ILE A 1052 -16.73 -31.28 35.34
N GLY A 1053 -15.48 -30.91 35.61
CA GLY A 1053 -14.49 -30.46 34.63
C GLY A 1053 -13.15 -31.18 34.80
N ILE A 1054 -12.08 -30.57 34.30
CA ILE A 1054 -10.74 -31.15 34.36
C ILE A 1054 -9.99 -30.75 35.65
N ASP A 1055 -9.01 -31.55 36.02
CA ASP A 1055 -8.06 -31.26 37.09
C ASP A 1055 -6.80 -30.61 36.49
N LEU A 1056 -6.67 -29.29 36.66
CA LEU A 1056 -5.58 -28.53 36.06
C LEU A 1056 -4.21 -28.91 36.65
N LEU A 1057 -4.15 -29.25 37.93
CA LEU A 1057 -2.89 -29.63 38.59
C LEU A 1057 -2.45 -31.03 38.16
N SER A 1058 -3.39 -31.98 38.04
CA SER A 1058 -3.09 -33.29 37.48
C SER A 1058 -2.62 -33.19 36.03
N MET A 1059 -3.21 -32.30 35.22
CA MET A 1059 -2.72 -32.03 33.87
C MET A 1059 -1.31 -31.43 33.87
N ASP A 1060 -1.01 -30.45 34.74
CA ASP A 1060 0.30 -29.81 34.76
C ASP A 1060 1.40 -30.78 35.24
N ILE A 1061 1.11 -31.67 36.21
CA ILE A 1061 2.01 -32.78 36.59
C ILE A 1061 2.23 -33.73 35.41
N LEU A 1062 1.14 -34.21 34.77
CA LEU A 1062 1.25 -35.18 33.67
C LEU A 1062 1.96 -34.59 32.45
N ARG A 1063 1.68 -33.32 32.11
CA ARG A 1063 2.39 -32.56 31.07
C ARG A 1063 3.86 -32.39 31.41
N GLY A 1064 4.22 -32.22 32.68
CA GLY A 1064 5.64 -32.21 33.08
C GLY A 1064 6.36 -33.50 32.70
N ARG A 1065 5.70 -34.67 32.89
CA ARG A 1065 6.25 -35.98 32.51
C ARG A 1065 6.28 -36.20 30.99
N ASP A 1066 5.24 -35.76 30.27
CA ASP A 1066 5.14 -35.80 28.80
C ASP A 1066 6.17 -34.85 28.11
N HIS A 1067 6.44 -33.70 28.73
CA HIS A 1067 7.49 -32.79 28.31
C HIS A 1067 8.89 -33.26 28.74
N GLY A 1068 9.00 -34.41 29.43
CA GLY A 1068 10.29 -34.99 29.85
C GLY A 1068 11.01 -34.18 30.92
N PHE A 1069 10.30 -33.53 31.85
CA PHE A 1069 10.96 -32.82 32.96
C PHE A 1069 11.73 -33.81 33.86
N SER A 1070 12.94 -33.41 34.25
CA SER A 1070 13.78 -34.17 35.17
C SER A 1070 13.13 -34.32 36.55
N PRO A 1071 13.68 -35.18 37.42
CA PRO A 1071 13.28 -35.22 38.83
C PRO A 1071 13.47 -33.86 39.51
N TYR A 1072 12.60 -33.53 40.47
CA TYR A 1072 12.64 -32.30 41.28
C TYR A 1072 14.05 -31.95 41.80
N VAL A 1073 14.79 -32.95 42.29
CA VAL A 1073 16.15 -32.77 42.83
C VAL A 1073 17.16 -32.20 41.83
N LYS A 1074 16.96 -32.39 40.52
CA LYS A 1074 17.81 -31.76 39.48
C LYS A 1074 17.61 -30.26 39.35
N TYR A 1075 16.45 -29.75 39.78
CA TYR A 1075 16.20 -28.33 39.84
C TYR A 1075 16.72 -27.70 41.14
N LEU A 1076 16.77 -28.45 42.25
CA LEU A 1076 17.53 -28.05 43.44
C LEU A 1076 19.03 -27.91 43.12
N GLU A 1077 19.61 -28.88 42.40
CA GLU A 1077 21.00 -28.79 41.90
C GLU A 1077 21.21 -27.54 41.03
N PHE A 1078 20.30 -27.27 40.08
CA PHE A 1078 20.33 -26.06 39.24
C PHE A 1078 20.25 -24.75 40.07
N CYS A 1079 19.44 -24.73 41.13
CA CYS A 1079 19.35 -23.60 42.06
C CYS A 1079 20.58 -23.45 43.00
N GLY A 1080 21.61 -24.28 42.83
CA GLY A 1080 22.86 -24.25 43.60
C GLY A 1080 22.92 -25.21 44.79
N TYR A 1081 21.87 -26.00 45.04
CA TYR A 1081 21.78 -26.91 46.18
C TYR A 1081 22.28 -28.32 45.83
N ASN A 1082 23.59 -28.50 45.92
CA ASN A 1082 24.23 -29.80 45.72
C ASN A 1082 24.12 -30.71 46.95
N LYS A 1083 24.05 -32.03 46.72
CA LYS A 1083 23.90 -33.14 47.70
C LYS A 1083 22.45 -33.39 48.17
N ILE A 1084 21.63 -33.98 47.29
CA ILE A 1084 20.39 -34.70 47.66
C ILE A 1084 20.54 -36.14 47.19
N ASN A 1085 20.55 -37.10 48.11
CA ASN A 1085 20.76 -38.53 47.83
C ASN A 1085 19.54 -39.37 48.25
N ASP A 1086 18.85 -38.95 49.31
CA ASP A 1086 17.65 -39.60 49.84
C ASP A 1086 16.57 -38.57 50.22
N PHE A 1087 15.51 -39.04 50.87
CA PHE A 1087 14.38 -38.21 51.29
C PHE A 1087 14.67 -37.34 52.53
N ASP A 1088 15.63 -37.70 53.38
CA ASP A 1088 15.93 -36.96 54.62
C ASP A 1088 16.78 -35.71 54.31
N ASP A 1089 17.60 -35.76 53.26
CA ASP A 1089 18.28 -34.59 52.67
C ASP A 1089 17.31 -33.44 52.30
N LEU A 1090 16.03 -33.74 52.02
CA LEU A 1090 14.99 -32.74 51.71
C LEU A 1090 14.54 -31.90 52.92
N GLY A 1091 14.90 -32.27 54.15
CA GLY A 1091 14.42 -31.60 55.39
C GLY A 1091 14.79 -30.12 55.52
N LYS A 1092 15.66 -29.59 54.65
CA LYS A 1092 15.99 -28.17 54.53
C LYS A 1092 14.99 -27.37 53.69
N PHE A 1093 14.19 -28.05 52.88
CA PHE A 1093 13.28 -27.45 51.89
C PHE A 1093 11.82 -27.86 52.14
N ILE A 1094 11.55 -29.04 52.67
CA ILE A 1094 10.19 -29.60 52.83
C ILE A 1094 9.98 -30.02 54.30
N ASP A 1095 8.80 -29.76 54.85
CA ASP A 1095 8.45 -30.17 56.22
C ASP A 1095 8.52 -31.70 56.39
N PHE A 1096 9.05 -32.16 57.53
CA PHE A 1096 9.25 -33.58 57.80
C PHE A 1096 7.97 -34.43 57.67
N LYS A 1097 6.79 -33.89 58.06
CA LYS A 1097 5.50 -34.61 57.90
C LYS A 1097 5.14 -34.79 56.42
N ILE A 1098 5.54 -33.85 55.57
CA ILE A 1098 5.35 -33.93 54.11
C ILE A 1098 6.36 -34.90 53.49
N ILE A 1099 7.61 -34.93 53.98
CA ILE A 1099 8.62 -35.94 53.58
C ILE A 1099 8.11 -37.36 53.87
N GLU A 1100 7.52 -37.60 55.04
CA GLU A 1100 6.91 -38.90 55.38
C GLU A 1100 5.66 -39.25 54.51
N LYS A 1101 5.01 -38.27 53.90
CA LYS A 1101 3.98 -38.49 52.86
C LYS A 1101 4.61 -38.76 51.48
N LEU A 1102 5.73 -38.10 51.14
CA LEU A 1102 6.50 -38.34 49.92
C LEU A 1102 7.09 -39.75 49.88
N LYS A 1103 7.70 -40.23 50.98
CA LYS A 1103 8.19 -41.62 51.13
C LYS A 1103 7.13 -42.72 50.92
N LYS A 1104 5.85 -42.39 51.09
CA LYS A 1104 4.71 -43.30 50.84
C LYS A 1104 4.20 -43.27 49.40
N SER A 1105 4.51 -42.21 48.66
CA SER A 1105 4.05 -41.99 47.30
C SER A 1105 5.13 -42.34 46.28
N TYR A 1106 6.37 -41.89 46.50
CA TYR A 1106 7.52 -42.11 45.63
C TYR A 1106 8.48 -43.14 46.25
N ARG A 1107 9.16 -43.91 45.41
CA ARG A 1107 10.09 -44.98 45.86
C ARG A 1107 11.48 -44.43 46.14
N SER A 1108 11.87 -43.40 45.40
CA SER A 1108 13.15 -42.73 45.45
C SER A 1108 12.94 -41.21 45.39
N VAL A 1109 13.88 -40.45 45.97
CA VAL A 1109 13.89 -38.98 45.85
C VAL A 1109 14.06 -38.53 44.39
N PHE A 1110 14.69 -39.37 43.56
CA PHE A 1110 14.84 -39.20 42.11
C PHE A 1110 13.55 -39.51 41.31
N ASP A 1111 12.45 -39.89 41.97
CA ASP A 1111 11.17 -40.10 41.29
C ASP A 1111 10.26 -38.86 41.34
N ILE A 1112 10.50 -37.93 42.27
CA ILE A 1112 9.62 -36.78 42.57
C ILE A 1112 9.48 -35.87 41.34
N ASP A 1113 8.24 -35.56 40.95
CA ASP A 1113 7.95 -34.63 39.87
C ASP A 1113 8.27 -33.18 40.28
N LEU A 1114 8.88 -32.38 39.40
CA LEU A 1114 9.20 -30.96 39.67
C LEU A 1114 8.01 -30.20 40.25
N MET A 1115 6.82 -30.33 39.64
CA MET A 1115 5.60 -29.66 40.10
C MET A 1115 5.24 -30.04 41.55
N VAL A 1116 5.35 -31.31 41.91
CA VAL A 1116 4.96 -31.80 43.23
C VAL A 1116 5.99 -31.39 44.28
N GLY A 1117 7.29 -31.55 43.98
CA GLY A 1117 8.36 -31.19 44.91
C GLY A 1117 8.40 -29.70 45.22
N ALA A 1118 8.37 -28.85 44.20
CA ALA A 1118 8.49 -27.40 44.36
C ALA A 1118 7.24 -26.74 44.98
N LEU A 1119 6.03 -27.28 44.77
CA LEU A 1119 4.82 -26.82 45.47
C LEU A 1119 4.80 -27.20 46.95
N LEU A 1120 5.56 -28.21 47.37
CA LEU A 1120 5.64 -28.68 48.75
C LEU A 1120 6.81 -28.08 49.54
N GLU A 1121 7.56 -27.15 48.94
CA GLU A 1121 8.61 -26.40 49.62
C GLU A 1121 8.04 -25.49 50.72
N ASN A 1122 8.79 -25.35 51.81
CA ASN A 1122 8.59 -24.31 52.80
C ASN A 1122 8.92 -22.95 52.17
N THR A 1123 7.97 -22.02 52.22
CA THR A 1123 8.11 -20.67 51.65
C THR A 1123 8.71 -19.66 52.63
N HIS A 1124 8.92 -20.02 53.90
CA HIS A 1124 9.53 -19.17 54.93
C HIS A 1124 8.91 -17.76 55.06
N GLY A 1125 7.58 -17.65 54.90
CA GLY A 1125 6.82 -16.39 54.94
C GLY A 1125 6.64 -15.70 53.58
N GLU A 1126 7.26 -16.21 52.52
CA GLU A 1126 6.97 -15.79 51.14
C GLU A 1126 5.77 -16.55 50.54
N LEU A 1127 5.33 -16.14 49.34
CA LEU A 1127 4.22 -16.79 48.64
C LEU A 1127 4.66 -17.99 47.79
N ILE A 1128 5.87 -18.00 47.24
CA ILE A 1128 6.33 -19.01 46.27
C ILE A 1128 7.63 -19.64 46.77
N GLY A 1129 7.73 -20.97 46.70
CA GLY A 1129 8.90 -21.73 47.15
C GLY A 1129 10.20 -21.40 46.42
N PRO A 1130 11.37 -21.60 47.05
CA PRO A 1130 12.67 -21.19 46.54
C PRO A 1130 13.01 -21.74 45.13
N THR A 1131 12.64 -22.99 44.79
CA THR A 1131 12.92 -23.56 43.46
C THR A 1131 12.13 -22.84 42.37
N PHE A 1132 10.83 -22.63 42.57
CA PHE A 1132 10.01 -21.91 41.60
C PHE A 1132 10.36 -20.42 41.52
N LYS A 1133 10.66 -19.78 42.65
CA LYS A 1133 11.19 -18.40 42.69
C LYS A 1133 12.46 -18.28 41.85
N HIS A 1134 13.41 -19.20 42.01
CA HIS A 1134 14.66 -19.18 41.25
C HIS A 1134 14.44 -19.39 39.74
N ILE A 1135 13.64 -20.39 39.34
CA ILE A 1135 13.32 -20.66 37.92
C ILE A 1135 12.64 -19.45 37.26
N ILE A 1136 11.69 -18.80 37.95
CA ILE A 1136 10.97 -17.62 37.41
C ILE A 1136 11.91 -16.43 37.26
N LEU A 1137 12.72 -16.12 38.28
CA LEU A 1137 13.62 -14.98 38.25
C LEU A 1137 14.76 -15.16 37.24
N GLU A 1138 15.39 -16.34 37.16
CA GLU A 1138 16.45 -16.59 36.16
C GLU A 1138 15.91 -16.61 34.72
N GLN A 1139 14.67 -17.08 34.48
CA GLN A 1139 14.06 -16.93 33.16
C GLN A 1139 13.95 -15.45 32.76
N LEU A 1140 13.33 -14.62 33.59
CA LEU A 1140 13.09 -13.21 33.26
C LEU A 1140 14.40 -12.43 33.16
N LYS A 1141 15.35 -12.67 34.06
CA LYS A 1141 16.73 -12.14 33.99
C LYS A 1141 17.41 -12.46 32.66
N ARG A 1142 17.29 -13.70 32.15
CA ARG A 1142 17.80 -14.09 30.83
C ARG A 1142 17.11 -13.35 29.68
N LEU A 1143 15.80 -13.13 29.76
CA LEU A 1143 15.07 -12.37 28.73
C LEU A 1143 15.55 -10.91 28.68
N ARG A 1144 15.67 -10.25 29.83
CA ARG A 1144 16.23 -8.88 29.92
C ARG A 1144 17.69 -8.81 29.46
N ALA A 1145 18.52 -9.80 29.81
CA ALA A 1145 19.94 -9.82 29.43
C ALA A 1145 20.14 -10.09 27.93
N GLY A 1146 19.34 -10.96 27.33
CA GLY A 1146 19.47 -11.37 25.93
C GLY A 1146 18.76 -10.46 24.92
N ASP A 1147 17.96 -9.49 25.37
CA ASP A 1147 17.21 -8.53 24.53
C ASP A 1147 17.93 -7.18 24.40
N ARG A 1148 18.38 -6.85 23.18
CA ARG A 1148 19.03 -5.56 22.86
C ARG A 1148 18.05 -4.38 22.75
N TYR A 1149 16.75 -4.66 22.67
CA TYR A 1149 15.68 -3.67 22.60
C TYR A 1149 14.94 -3.49 23.94
N PHE A 1150 15.49 -4.02 25.04
CA PHE A 1150 14.91 -3.86 26.36
C PHE A 1150 14.86 -2.36 26.72
N TYR A 1151 13.78 -1.89 27.34
CA TYR A 1151 13.42 -0.47 27.27
C TYR A 1151 14.43 0.52 27.86
N ASP A 1152 15.21 0.12 28.86
CA ASP A 1152 16.20 0.98 29.54
C ASP A 1152 17.62 0.85 28.99
N ARG A 1153 17.81 0.16 27.86
CA ARG A 1153 19.08 0.12 27.12
C ARG A 1153 19.36 1.47 26.47
N THR A 1154 20.37 2.18 26.97
CA THR A 1154 20.88 3.43 26.36
C THR A 1154 21.93 3.17 25.26
N ASP A 1155 22.46 1.96 25.22
CA ASP A 1155 23.41 1.39 24.26
C ASP A 1155 22.73 0.56 23.16
N GLY A 1156 21.40 0.41 23.24
CA GLY A 1156 20.59 -0.39 22.33
C GLY A 1156 20.38 0.26 20.95
N VAL A 1157 19.76 -0.50 20.05
CA VAL A 1157 19.34 0.00 18.74
C VAL A 1157 18.09 0.87 18.92
N TYR A 1158 18.19 2.15 18.56
CA TYR A 1158 17.14 3.16 18.72
C TYR A 1158 16.66 3.30 20.19
N PRO A 1159 17.54 3.75 21.11
CA PRO A 1159 17.27 3.83 22.54
C PRO A 1159 16.28 4.95 22.87
N PHE A 1160 15.60 4.85 24.02
CA PHE A 1160 14.86 5.99 24.56
C PHE A 1160 15.83 7.03 25.15
N THR A 1161 15.52 8.32 24.97
CA THR A 1161 16.40 9.39 25.47
C THR A 1161 16.47 9.40 27.00
N ALA A 1162 17.70 9.27 27.52
CA ALA A 1162 17.98 9.37 28.95
C ALA A 1162 17.61 10.76 29.48
N GLY A 1163 17.07 10.83 30.69
CA GLY A 1163 16.62 12.08 31.32
C GLY A 1163 15.30 12.65 30.79
N HIS A 1164 14.82 12.21 29.62
CA HIS A 1164 13.57 12.67 29.01
C HIS A 1164 12.58 11.51 28.83
N GLN A 1165 12.62 10.77 27.71
CA GLN A 1165 11.65 9.69 27.43
C GLN A 1165 11.66 8.59 28.50
N LEU A 1166 12.84 8.19 28.98
CA LEU A 1166 12.96 7.16 30.04
C LEU A 1166 12.35 7.59 31.38
N ASN A 1167 12.32 8.89 31.69
CA ASN A 1167 11.73 9.38 32.92
C ASN A 1167 10.20 9.32 32.87
N GLU A 1168 9.60 9.59 31.70
CA GLU A 1168 8.14 9.47 31.49
C GLU A 1168 7.69 8.00 31.48
N ILE A 1169 8.47 7.09 30.88
CA ILE A 1169 8.20 5.63 30.95
C ILE A 1169 8.20 5.15 32.41
N ARG A 1170 9.16 5.60 33.24
CA ARG A 1170 9.29 5.22 34.66
C ARG A 1170 8.20 5.79 35.57
N LYS A 1171 7.45 6.81 35.14
CA LYS A 1171 6.23 7.25 35.85
C LYS A 1171 5.06 6.29 35.62
N TYR A 1172 5.05 5.57 34.50
CA TYR A 1172 3.92 4.74 34.10
C TYR A 1172 3.78 3.52 35.01
N THR A 1173 2.57 3.31 35.52
CA THR A 1173 2.22 2.18 36.40
C THR A 1173 0.95 1.50 35.91
N ILE A 1174 0.65 0.31 36.44
CA ILE A 1174 -0.62 -0.37 36.15
C ILE A 1174 -1.84 0.47 36.59
N GLY A 1175 -1.67 1.33 37.60
CA GLY A 1175 -2.66 2.32 38.00
C GLY A 1175 -2.97 3.34 36.89
N HIS A 1176 -1.97 3.78 36.13
CA HIS A 1176 -2.19 4.63 34.95
C HIS A 1176 -2.94 3.88 33.85
N LEU A 1177 -2.59 2.62 33.57
CA LEU A 1177 -3.29 1.81 32.57
C LEU A 1177 -4.79 1.69 32.87
N LEU A 1178 -5.14 1.46 34.14
CA LEU A 1178 -6.53 1.42 34.60
C LEU A 1178 -7.20 2.81 34.50
N CYS A 1179 -6.62 3.84 35.08
CA CYS A 1179 -7.19 5.19 35.14
C CYS A 1179 -7.36 5.87 33.78
N GLU A 1180 -6.42 5.65 32.84
CA GLU A 1180 -6.45 6.32 31.54
C GLU A 1180 -7.33 5.61 30.50
N ASN A 1181 -7.81 4.39 30.79
CA ASN A 1181 -8.50 3.51 29.84
C ASN A 1181 -9.75 2.80 30.42
N SER A 1182 -10.34 3.32 31.50
CA SER A 1182 -11.61 2.84 32.10
C SER A 1182 -12.36 3.98 32.80
N ASN A 1183 -13.56 3.73 33.34
CA ASN A 1183 -14.31 4.71 34.14
C ASN A 1183 -14.05 4.53 35.66
N ILE A 1184 -12.83 4.14 36.04
CA ILE A 1184 -12.38 4.10 37.43
C ILE A 1184 -11.90 5.49 37.84
N GLU A 1185 -12.41 6.01 38.96
CA GLU A 1185 -12.03 7.33 39.50
C GLU A 1185 -10.87 7.25 40.51
N ALA A 1186 -10.63 6.09 41.11
CA ALA A 1186 -9.56 5.86 42.08
C ALA A 1186 -9.05 4.41 42.07
N VAL A 1187 -7.74 4.25 42.24
CA VAL A 1187 -7.04 2.95 42.29
C VAL A 1187 -6.19 2.85 43.57
N PRO A 1188 -5.83 1.65 44.08
CA PRO A 1188 -4.86 1.55 45.15
C PRO A 1188 -3.51 2.13 44.73
N ARG A 1189 -2.79 2.79 45.66
CA ARG A 1189 -1.46 3.38 45.40
C ARG A 1189 -0.46 2.39 44.80
N SER A 1190 -0.56 1.13 45.21
CA SER A 1190 0.11 -0.01 44.59
C SER A 1190 -0.97 -0.93 44.03
N ALA A 1191 -1.38 -0.73 42.77
CA ALA A 1191 -2.58 -1.35 42.22
C ALA A 1191 -2.53 -2.88 42.03
N PHE A 1192 -1.37 -3.52 42.26
CA PHE A 1192 -1.22 -4.97 42.41
C PHE A 1192 -1.29 -5.51 43.85
N ILE A 1193 -1.34 -4.62 44.86
CA ILE A 1193 -1.45 -4.98 46.27
C ILE A 1193 -2.89 -4.71 46.73
N THR A 1194 -3.40 -5.55 47.62
CA THR A 1194 -4.75 -5.38 48.17
C THR A 1194 -4.79 -4.17 49.12
N PRO A 1195 -5.72 -3.20 48.94
CA PRO A 1195 -5.90 -2.11 49.88
C PRO A 1195 -6.38 -2.62 51.25
N ARG A 1196 -5.95 -1.96 52.34
CA ARG A 1196 -6.39 -2.26 53.72
C ARG A 1196 -7.56 -1.37 54.13
N SER A 1197 -7.63 -0.16 53.56
CA SER A 1197 -8.66 0.85 53.80
C SER A 1197 -8.83 1.77 52.58
N ASP A 1198 -9.86 2.61 52.58
CA ASP A 1198 -10.07 3.63 51.55
C ASP A 1198 -8.91 4.64 51.46
N SER A 1199 -8.12 4.81 52.53
CA SER A 1199 -6.95 5.69 52.54
C SER A 1199 -5.75 5.17 51.71
N ASP A 1200 -5.76 3.88 51.36
CA ASP A 1200 -4.76 3.28 50.46
C ASP A 1200 -5.06 3.58 48.97
N PHE A 1201 -6.23 4.15 48.66
CA PHE A 1201 -6.57 4.61 47.31
C PHE A 1201 -5.96 5.99 46.99
N ILE A 1202 -5.70 6.21 45.71
CA ILE A 1202 -5.34 7.48 45.11
C ILE A 1202 -6.32 7.73 43.95
N ARG A 1203 -6.82 8.97 43.82
CA ARG A 1203 -7.69 9.33 42.71
C ARG A 1203 -6.88 9.37 41.42
N CYS A 1204 -7.51 9.02 40.30
CA CYS A 1204 -6.89 9.06 38.98
C CYS A 1204 -6.43 10.47 38.58
N SER A 1205 -7.08 11.53 39.10
CA SER A 1205 -6.64 12.93 38.97
C SER A 1205 -5.33 13.25 39.70
N ASP A 1206 -4.98 12.46 40.71
CA ASP A 1206 -3.89 12.72 41.66
C ASP A 1206 -2.65 11.86 41.30
N LEU A 1207 -2.73 11.04 40.23
CA LEU A 1207 -1.60 10.32 39.66
C LEU A 1207 -0.64 11.26 38.91
N PRO A 1208 0.68 10.96 38.86
CA PRO A 1208 1.65 11.77 38.13
C PRO A 1208 1.33 11.89 36.63
N ARG A 1209 1.09 13.11 36.15
CA ARG A 1209 0.83 13.33 34.72
C ARG A 1209 2.03 12.91 33.85
N LEU A 1210 1.73 12.16 32.81
CA LEU A 1210 2.65 11.70 31.77
C LEU A 1210 2.75 12.77 30.68
N GLU A 1211 3.96 13.18 30.35
CA GLU A 1211 4.22 14.17 29.31
C GLU A 1211 4.81 13.52 28.06
N TYR A 1212 4.05 13.50 26.96
CA TYR A 1212 4.52 12.93 25.69
C TYR A 1212 5.38 13.90 24.86
N SER A 1213 5.61 15.12 25.35
CA SER A 1213 6.45 16.12 24.66
C SER A 1213 7.89 15.66 24.33
N PRO A 1214 8.56 14.75 25.07
CA PRO A 1214 9.86 14.16 24.67
C PRO A 1214 9.84 13.31 23.39
N TRP A 1215 8.67 13.01 22.84
CA TRP A 1215 8.52 12.30 21.55
C TRP A 1215 8.23 13.24 20.38
N ARG A 1216 8.18 14.56 20.59
CA ARG A 1216 8.09 15.53 19.49
C ARG A 1216 9.43 15.60 18.75
N VAL A 1217 9.39 15.35 17.44
CA VAL A 1217 10.52 15.55 16.53
C VAL A 1217 10.31 16.87 15.77
N SER A 1218 11.34 17.72 15.75
CA SER A 1218 11.34 18.94 14.95
C SER A 1218 11.35 18.61 13.47
N ARG A 1219 10.50 19.30 12.68
CA ARG A 1219 10.67 19.35 11.22
C ARG A 1219 12.00 20.06 10.95
N TYR A 1220 12.99 19.32 10.45
CA TYR A 1220 14.14 19.86 9.74
C TYR A 1220 13.78 19.96 8.26
#